data_AF-A0A1H6FGD2-F1
#
_entry.id   AF-A0A1H6FGD2-F1
#
_cell.length_a   1.000
_cell.length_b   1.000
_cell.length_c   1.000
_cell.angle_alpha   90.00
_cell.angle_beta   90.00
_cell.angle_gamma   90.00
#
_symmetry.space_group_name_H-M   'P 1'
#
loop_
_entity.id
_entity.type
_entity.pdbx_description
1 polymer ?
#
loop_
_entity_poly.entity_id
_entity_poly.type
_entity_poly.pdbx_seq_one_letter_code
_entity_poly.pdbx_strand_id
1 'polypeptide(L)'
;MEDSAGNLWVTPFGAGLDKFDKATGTFIHHTTENGFPSNLVYAPHEDKQGYFWLSSDSGLIKFNPKSGRVEKVYDESDGLQGDVFNYFSFEQTADGLFWYAGMNGVNSFHPEMIIDNPYVPPIQLTAFRQGGEDMDFGKAFERLSAVELDWRYNFFEFEFAALSYTQPEKNQYQYMLEGFDSDWFNSGNRRFGKYTGLPGGEYSLKIKGSNNDGVWNEEGISIKLTVLSPYWQTRWFQGAATLLLIGLASIGISWRIRAIELQRQALAQQVAERTAELNHSNEQLIIAKNAAEAANRAKSLFIANMSHELRTPLNAILGFSQLMAGASDTTSKQKENLDIINHAGEHLLAMINDVLDLSKIEAGKIELHLDIFNVVQLLQDITEMFRIRAQAKHLSFKLLLKDNMLHHIKTDSGKLRQIISNLLGNAIKFTQQGEICLHAKLLAPRCKTERWHLQIAVQDTGKGIAQDYLDDIFKPFVQAALDMPGQKGTGLGLAISRKFVELLGGKMRVKSILGEGSRFSFCIAVDVPEIQPETVKKSEPVQVQGLQAGQQQWRILVVEDDLDSRVLLKNVLSQAGFEVRTGVNGEEAVAIFQTWQPHFIWLDIQMPVMDGYMAATKIRILPAGEQVKIVALTANVFQEEHHKILAAGCNDVLGKPFLIPQIFELMHKYLGVVYIYAQEKPECSPQQTANLSVEDLKTLPKEQLSTLYEALLILDAEQINHILVQIKKEHPEIAARIEALTKEYQYDTIFNLCEQISDPGK
;
A
#
# COMPACT_ATOMS: atom_id res chain seq x y z
N MET A 1 70.22 84.36 17.60
CA MET A 1 71.40 84.43 18.49
C MET A 1 72.54 83.66 17.84
N GLU A 2 73.79 84.08 17.99
CA GLU A 2 74.96 83.24 17.69
C GLU A 2 75.58 82.82 19.02
N ASP A 3 75.80 81.51 19.22
CA ASP A 3 76.37 80.97 20.46
C ASP A 3 77.89 81.14 20.50
N SER A 4 78.50 80.85 21.67
CA SER A 4 79.94 80.90 21.91
C SER A 4 80.75 79.97 21.00
N ALA A 5 80.11 78.96 20.41
CA ALA A 5 80.70 78.03 19.44
C ALA A 5 80.49 78.46 17.97
N GLY A 6 79.88 79.63 17.73
CA GLY A 6 79.62 80.19 16.39
C GLY A 6 78.44 79.54 15.65
N ASN A 7 77.57 78.81 16.33
CA ASN A 7 76.34 78.28 15.73
C ASN A 7 75.24 79.34 15.76
N LEU A 8 74.45 79.40 14.69
CA LEU A 8 73.31 80.31 14.60
C LEU A 8 72.06 79.61 15.13
N TRP A 9 71.38 80.25 16.08
CA TRP A 9 70.14 79.77 16.68
C TRP A 9 69.00 80.74 16.38
N VAL A 10 67.87 80.18 15.97
CA VAL A 10 66.66 80.89 15.56
C VAL A 10 65.50 80.39 16.40
N THR A 11 64.61 81.29 16.80
CA THR A 11 63.35 80.95 17.46
C THR A 11 62.19 81.31 16.52
N PRO A 12 61.84 80.45 15.55
CA PRO A 12 60.71 80.72 14.68
C PRO A 12 59.42 80.67 15.50
N PHE A 13 58.51 81.61 15.22
CA PHE A 13 57.27 81.72 15.97
C PHE A 13 56.47 80.41 15.93
N GLY A 14 56.30 79.77 17.08
CA GLY A 14 55.54 78.53 17.25
C GLY A 14 56.27 77.24 16.81
N ALA A 15 57.56 77.30 16.47
CA ALA A 15 58.35 76.14 16.01
C ALA A 15 59.46 75.70 16.98
N GLY A 16 59.52 76.26 18.18
CA GLY A 16 60.53 75.93 19.19
C GLY A 16 61.86 76.66 18.97
N LEU A 17 62.96 75.95 19.21
CA LEU A 17 64.32 76.46 19.07
C LEU A 17 65.05 75.70 17.96
N ASP A 18 65.50 76.42 16.94
CA ASP A 18 66.16 75.86 15.77
C ASP A 18 67.65 76.19 15.75
N LYS A 19 68.48 75.17 15.58
CA LYS A 19 69.91 75.33 15.30
C LYS A 19 70.14 75.29 13.80
N PHE A 20 70.70 76.35 13.22
CA PHE A 20 71.16 76.35 11.84
C PHE A 20 72.57 75.77 11.75
N ASP A 21 72.69 74.62 11.09
CA ASP A 21 73.97 74.02 10.76
C ASP A 21 74.52 74.68 9.50
N LYS A 22 75.51 75.58 9.68
CA LYS A 22 76.19 76.30 8.59
C LYS A 22 76.88 75.38 7.59
N ALA A 23 77.29 74.16 8.00
CA ALA A 23 78.02 73.24 7.13
C ALA A 23 77.09 72.50 6.16
N THR A 24 75.91 72.09 6.64
CA THR A 24 74.93 71.33 5.83
C THR A 24 73.83 72.23 5.24
N GLY A 25 73.68 73.45 5.74
CA GLY A 25 72.61 74.36 5.35
C GLY A 25 71.22 73.93 5.86
N THR A 26 71.16 73.05 6.87
CA THR A 26 69.91 72.52 7.42
C THR A 26 69.63 73.03 8.84
N PHE A 27 68.38 72.89 9.30
CA PHE A 27 67.96 73.23 10.65
C PHE A 27 67.74 71.97 11.48
N ILE A 28 68.22 71.98 12.73
CA ILE A 28 67.91 70.98 13.75
C ILE A 28 66.86 71.60 14.66
N HIS A 29 65.67 71.00 14.69
CA HIS A 29 64.52 71.50 15.43
C HIS A 29 64.49 70.94 16.86
N HIS A 30 64.35 71.81 17.86
CA HIS A 30 64.12 71.43 19.24
C HIS A 30 62.72 71.88 19.68
N THR A 31 61.86 70.91 20.00
CA THR A 31 60.43 71.11 20.25
C THR A 31 60.00 70.45 21.57
N THR A 32 58.70 70.34 21.83
CA THR A 32 58.14 69.56 22.95
C THR A 32 58.69 68.13 23.04
N GLU A 33 59.08 67.50 21.93
CA GLU A 33 59.72 66.18 21.93
C GLU A 33 61.09 66.17 22.65
N ASN A 34 61.74 67.32 22.75
CA ASN A 34 63.02 67.52 23.41
C ASN A 34 62.87 67.96 24.88
N GLY A 35 61.65 67.94 25.42
CA GLY A 35 61.34 68.30 26.81
C GLY A 35 60.89 69.75 27.00
N PHE A 36 60.63 70.49 25.92
CA PHE A 36 60.07 71.84 26.02
C PHE A 36 58.61 71.77 26.51
N PRO A 37 58.18 72.70 27.40
CA PRO A 37 56.80 72.75 27.86
C PRO A 37 55.84 73.21 26.74
N SER A 38 56.35 74.02 25.80
CA SER A 38 55.65 74.46 24.59
C SER A 38 56.65 74.77 23.47
N ASN A 39 56.15 74.91 22.23
CA ASN A 39 56.97 75.34 21.09
C ASN A 39 57.05 76.88 20.94
N LEU A 40 56.52 77.65 21.90
CA LEU A 40 56.58 79.10 21.89
C LEU A 40 57.78 79.57 22.72
N VAL A 41 58.92 79.69 22.04
CA VAL A 41 60.19 80.14 22.63
C VAL A 41 60.51 81.54 22.13
N TYR A 42 60.85 82.46 23.04
CA TYR A 42 60.95 83.89 22.74
C TYR A 42 62.40 84.37 22.66
N ALA A 43 63.02 84.63 23.81
CA ALA A 43 64.36 85.19 23.90
C ALA A 43 65.33 84.12 24.42
N PRO A 44 66.14 83.50 23.53
CA PRO A 44 67.22 82.63 23.95
C PRO A 44 68.46 83.44 24.34
N HIS A 45 69.11 83.07 25.45
CA HIS A 45 70.43 83.60 25.80
C HIS A 45 71.34 82.55 26.43
N GLU A 46 72.62 82.57 26.08
CA GLU A 46 73.63 81.64 26.59
C GLU A 46 74.25 82.16 27.89
N ASP A 47 74.35 81.30 28.91
CA ASP A 47 75.09 81.59 30.14
C ASP A 47 76.59 81.27 30.04
N LYS A 48 77.35 81.64 31.07
CA LYS A 48 78.81 81.40 31.10
C LYS A 48 79.21 79.92 31.10
N GLN A 49 78.28 79.02 31.39
CA GLN A 49 78.50 77.56 31.40
C GLN A 49 78.11 76.91 30.06
N GLY A 50 77.53 77.68 29.14
CA GLY A 50 77.08 77.22 27.83
C GLY A 50 75.68 76.61 27.84
N TYR A 51 74.89 76.81 28.90
CA TYR A 51 73.45 76.50 28.89
C TYR A 51 72.66 77.66 28.32
N PHE A 52 71.57 77.36 27.64
CA PHE A 52 70.66 78.40 27.16
C PHE A 52 69.51 78.59 28.13
N TRP A 53 69.25 79.84 28.43
CA TRP A 53 68.06 80.27 29.15
C TRP A 53 67.09 80.82 28.12
N LEU A 54 65.88 80.26 28.10
CA LEU A 54 64.88 80.56 27.08
C LEU A 54 63.58 80.97 27.78
N SER A 55 63.08 82.16 27.50
CA SER A 55 61.73 82.55 27.90
C SER A 55 60.69 81.88 27.01
N SER A 56 59.56 81.45 27.59
CA SER A 56 58.45 80.83 26.84
C SER A 56 57.08 81.33 27.32
N ASP A 57 56.01 80.83 26.73
CA ASP A 57 54.65 81.02 27.25
C ASP A 57 54.31 80.12 28.46
N SER A 58 55.21 79.21 28.83
CA SER A 58 54.97 78.14 29.80
C SER A 58 56.20 77.94 30.70
N GLY A 59 56.73 79.05 31.21
CA GLY A 59 57.87 79.10 32.12
C GLY A 59 59.19 79.52 31.48
N LEU A 60 60.25 79.49 32.29
CA LEU A 60 61.62 79.76 31.88
C LEU A 60 62.37 78.44 31.70
N ILE A 61 63.01 78.24 30.56
CA ILE A 61 63.60 76.95 30.18
C ILE A 61 65.12 77.05 30.28
N LYS A 62 65.74 76.11 31.00
CA LYS A 62 67.19 75.86 30.94
C LYS A 62 67.44 74.70 29.99
N PHE A 63 68.05 75.01 28.85
CA PHE A 63 68.29 74.08 27.76
C PHE A 63 69.79 73.80 27.61
N ASN A 64 70.14 72.54 27.37
CA ASN A 64 71.51 72.13 27.13
C ASN A 64 71.75 71.94 25.62
N PRO A 65 72.47 72.87 24.96
CA PRO A 65 72.69 72.79 23.53
C PRO A 65 73.60 71.63 23.11
N LYS A 66 74.35 71.01 24.03
CA LYS A 66 75.19 69.84 23.74
C LYS A 66 74.38 68.55 23.71
N SER A 67 73.43 68.38 24.62
CA SER A 67 72.55 67.20 24.65
C SER A 67 71.31 67.36 23.76
N GLY A 68 70.96 68.61 23.41
CA GLY A 68 69.76 68.92 22.64
C GLY A 68 68.46 68.71 23.42
N ARG A 69 68.52 68.73 24.76
CA ARG A 69 67.40 68.50 25.66
C ARG A 69 67.22 69.64 26.66
N VAL A 70 65.99 69.83 27.09
CA VAL A 70 65.66 70.67 28.25
C VAL A 70 66.17 69.99 29.52
N GLU A 71 66.95 70.72 30.31
CA GLU A 71 67.41 70.28 31.62
C GLU A 71 66.34 70.53 32.68
N LYS A 72 65.73 71.72 32.64
CA LYS A 72 64.71 72.13 33.60
C LYS A 72 63.79 73.21 33.03
N VAL A 73 62.54 73.17 33.46
CA VAL A 73 61.56 74.24 33.25
C VAL A 73 61.25 74.83 34.62
N TYR A 74 61.38 76.15 34.74
CA TYR A 74 61.02 76.90 35.93
C TYR A 74 59.66 77.55 35.72
N ASP A 75 58.80 77.46 36.73
CA ASP A 75 57.44 78.00 36.73
C ASP A 75 57.19 78.93 37.94
N GLU A 76 55.95 79.40 38.12
CA GLU A 76 55.53 80.24 39.25
C GLU A 76 55.93 79.65 40.62
N SER A 77 55.89 78.32 40.78
CA SER A 77 56.24 77.70 42.06
C SER A 77 57.74 77.80 42.36
N ASP A 78 58.58 77.99 41.34
CA ASP A 78 60.02 78.23 41.48
C ASP A 78 60.36 79.68 41.82
N GLY A 79 59.35 80.53 42.04
CA GLY A 79 59.50 81.92 42.41
C GLY A 79 59.49 82.88 41.21
N LEU A 80 59.11 82.42 40.02
CA LEU A 80 58.78 83.31 38.91
C LEU A 80 57.51 84.11 39.23
N GLN A 81 57.44 85.35 38.79
CA GLN A 81 56.24 86.19 38.90
C GLN A 81 55.01 85.72 38.09
N GLY A 82 55.22 84.78 37.18
CA GLY A 82 54.26 84.32 36.18
C GLY A 82 54.92 83.41 35.16
N ASP A 83 54.17 82.45 34.63
CA ASP A 83 54.69 81.48 33.65
C ASP A 83 54.84 82.07 32.24
N VAL A 84 54.11 83.14 31.92
CA VAL A 84 54.12 83.72 30.57
C VAL A 84 55.08 84.89 30.45
N PHE A 85 56.09 84.73 29.59
CA PHE A 85 57.06 85.77 29.26
C PHE A 85 56.65 86.59 28.02
N ASN A 86 57.19 87.81 27.90
CA ASN A 86 56.95 88.65 26.73
C ASN A 86 57.91 88.29 25.57
N TYR A 87 57.48 88.60 24.34
CA TYR A 87 58.31 88.39 23.15
C TYR A 87 59.59 89.23 23.20
N PHE A 88 60.72 88.61 22.89
CA PHE A 88 62.04 89.26 22.80
C PHE A 88 62.47 90.03 24.05
N SER A 89 61.90 89.73 25.23
CA SER A 89 62.22 90.44 26.46
C SER A 89 63.34 89.76 27.23
N PHE A 90 64.57 90.12 26.87
CA PHE A 90 65.77 89.73 27.60
C PHE A 90 66.78 90.88 27.64
N GLU A 91 67.41 91.09 28.78
CA GLU A 91 68.56 91.98 28.93
C GLU A 91 69.56 91.40 29.94
N GLN A 92 70.85 91.57 29.68
CA GLN A 92 71.93 91.16 30.59
C GLN A 92 72.70 92.38 31.08
N THR A 93 72.85 92.52 32.39
CA THR A 93 73.70 93.58 32.97
C THR A 93 75.19 93.21 32.91
N ALA A 94 76.07 94.20 33.09
CA ALA A 94 77.52 93.99 33.02
C ALA A 94 78.08 93.02 34.08
N ASP A 95 77.42 92.90 35.24
CA ASP A 95 77.74 91.93 36.30
C ASP A 95 77.17 90.52 36.04
N GLY A 96 76.40 90.34 34.97
CA GLY A 96 75.89 89.05 34.51
C GLY A 96 74.51 88.67 35.04
N LEU A 97 73.75 89.62 35.61
CA LEU A 97 72.35 89.40 36.01
C LEU A 97 71.46 89.34 34.76
N PHE A 98 70.63 88.29 34.68
CA PHE A 98 69.69 88.09 33.58
C PHE A 98 68.35 88.73 33.96
N TRP A 99 67.78 89.52 33.06
CA TRP A 99 66.45 90.08 33.17
C TRP A 99 65.54 89.51 32.09
N TYR A 100 64.42 88.94 32.50
CA TYR A 100 63.36 88.48 31.60
C TYR A 100 62.03 89.12 32.01
N ALA A 101 61.35 89.80 31.08
CA ALA A 101 60.05 90.40 31.36
C ALA A 101 58.92 89.41 31.08
N GLY A 102 57.89 89.42 31.93
CA GLY A 102 56.65 88.67 31.72
C GLY A 102 55.42 89.55 31.83
N MET A 103 54.24 88.94 31.73
CA MET A 103 52.98 89.69 31.80
C MET A 103 52.79 90.38 33.16
N ASN A 104 53.37 89.81 34.23
CA ASN A 104 53.19 90.26 35.60
C ASN A 104 54.38 91.09 36.16
N GLY A 105 55.38 91.42 35.34
CA GLY A 105 56.54 92.24 35.77
C GLY A 105 57.87 91.82 35.13
N VAL A 106 58.96 91.87 35.91
CA VAL A 106 60.31 91.41 35.51
C VAL A 106 60.89 90.39 36.50
N ASN A 107 61.47 89.30 35.97
CA ASN A 107 62.25 88.32 36.73
C ASN A 107 63.74 88.63 36.57
N SER A 108 64.51 88.58 37.66
CA SER A 108 65.96 88.78 37.63
C SER A 108 66.70 87.72 38.42
N PHE A 109 67.74 87.11 37.84
CA PHE A 109 68.54 86.09 38.52
C PHE A 109 69.95 85.96 37.92
N HIS A 110 70.88 85.42 38.70
CA HIS A 110 72.17 84.96 38.20
C HIS A 110 72.08 83.45 37.96
N PRO A 111 72.29 82.95 36.72
CA PRO A 111 72.21 81.52 36.39
C PRO A 111 73.02 80.60 37.32
N GLU A 112 74.21 81.06 37.74
CA GLU A 112 75.13 80.31 38.60
C GLU A 112 74.66 80.17 40.06
N MET A 113 73.68 80.97 40.49
CA MET A 113 73.13 80.91 41.85
C MET A 113 71.90 79.99 41.96
N ILE A 114 71.41 79.45 40.84
CA ILE A 114 70.30 78.49 40.84
C ILE A 114 70.87 77.09 41.08
N ILE A 115 70.58 76.52 42.26
CA ILE A 115 71.10 75.24 42.72
C ILE A 115 69.93 74.26 42.86
N ASP A 116 70.05 73.07 42.27
CA ASP A 116 69.05 72.00 42.40
C ASP A 116 69.13 71.34 43.78
N ASN A 117 67.98 70.85 44.27
CA ASN A 117 67.85 70.13 45.53
C ASN A 117 68.42 68.71 45.43
N PRO A 118 69.55 68.39 46.09
CA PRO A 118 70.16 67.07 46.00
C PRO A 118 69.52 66.03 46.94
N TYR A 119 68.48 66.41 47.70
CA TYR A 119 67.89 65.57 48.73
C TYR A 119 67.12 64.38 48.14
N VAL A 120 67.57 63.16 48.43
CA VAL A 120 66.85 61.92 48.11
C VAL A 120 65.75 61.70 49.17
N PRO A 121 64.45 61.76 48.84
CA PRO A 121 63.40 61.68 49.84
C PRO A 121 63.09 60.24 50.26
N PRO A 122 62.95 59.93 51.57
CA PRO A 122 62.43 58.65 51.99
C PRO A 122 60.96 58.50 51.57
N ILE A 123 60.58 57.30 51.14
CA ILE A 123 59.21 56.94 50.75
C ILE A 123 58.53 56.25 51.92
N GLN A 124 57.30 56.65 52.23
CA GLN A 124 56.51 56.04 53.30
C GLN A 124 55.12 55.66 52.79
N LEU A 125 54.63 54.51 53.24
CA LEU A 125 53.24 54.12 53.07
C LEU A 125 52.39 54.83 54.13
N THR A 126 51.26 55.40 53.70
CA THR A 126 50.39 56.24 54.53
C THR A 126 49.01 55.62 54.77
N ALA A 127 48.53 54.78 53.85
CA ALA A 127 47.32 53.99 54.03
C ALA A 127 47.39 52.69 53.21
N PHE A 128 46.64 51.68 53.65
CA PHE A 128 46.45 50.43 52.92
C PHE A 128 45.03 49.92 53.18
N ARG A 129 44.26 49.65 52.12
CA ARG A 129 42.85 49.27 52.18
C ARG A 129 42.59 47.98 51.42
N GLN A 130 41.69 47.15 51.92
CA GLN A 130 41.17 45.99 51.18
C GLN A 130 39.65 46.03 51.19
N GLY A 131 39.03 45.86 50.01
CA GLY A 131 37.56 45.94 49.89
C GLY A 131 36.95 47.31 50.20
N GLY A 132 37.78 48.37 50.26
CA GLY A 132 37.37 49.74 50.59
C GLY A 132 37.49 50.11 52.07
N GLU A 133 37.92 49.19 52.95
CA GLU A 133 38.16 49.46 54.37
C GLU A 133 39.67 49.55 54.69
N ASP A 134 40.06 50.47 55.59
CA ASP A 134 41.44 50.57 56.09
C ASP A 134 41.82 49.30 56.85
N MET A 135 42.98 48.73 56.51
CA MET A 135 43.54 47.58 57.21
C MET A 135 44.33 48.03 58.43
N ASP A 136 43.95 47.52 59.61
CA ASP A 136 44.73 47.71 60.84
C ASP A 136 45.77 46.58 60.98
N PHE A 137 47.05 46.94 60.94
CA PHE A 137 48.17 46.02 61.10
C PHE A 137 48.72 45.96 62.53
N GLY A 138 48.18 46.76 63.47
CA GLY A 138 48.66 46.86 64.85
C GLY A 138 50.11 47.37 64.99
N LYS A 139 50.71 47.88 63.91
CA LYS A 139 52.07 48.41 63.83
C LYS A 139 52.14 49.56 62.83
N ALA A 140 53.10 50.46 63.02
CA ALA A 140 53.37 51.54 62.07
C ALA A 140 53.75 50.98 60.69
N PHE A 141 53.32 51.65 59.63
CA PHE A 141 53.58 51.26 58.24
C PHE A 141 55.08 51.11 57.92
N GLU A 142 55.95 51.87 58.59
CA GLU A 142 57.42 51.75 58.52
C GLU A 142 57.95 50.34 58.83
N ARG A 143 57.22 49.56 59.65
CA ARG A 143 57.60 48.20 60.07
C ARG A 143 56.81 47.12 59.34
N LEU A 144 56.03 47.50 58.33
CA LEU A 144 55.20 46.58 57.57
C LEU A 144 56.01 45.92 56.46
N SER A 145 56.42 44.67 56.68
CA SER A 145 57.19 43.88 55.70
C SER A 145 56.34 42.89 54.91
N ALA A 146 55.16 42.54 55.42
CA ALA A 146 54.25 41.58 54.82
C ALA A 146 52.79 41.90 55.14
N VAL A 147 51.90 41.65 54.18
CA VAL A 147 50.44 41.81 54.27
C VAL A 147 49.76 40.60 53.66
N GLU A 148 48.79 40.03 54.37
CA GLU A 148 47.94 38.96 53.87
C GLU A 148 46.62 39.55 53.36
N LEU A 149 46.24 39.18 52.15
CA LEU A 149 45.02 39.64 51.48
C LEU A 149 43.99 38.51 51.46
N ASP A 150 42.78 38.81 51.97
CA ASP A 150 41.68 37.86 51.97
C ASP A 150 41.11 37.68 50.56
N TRP A 151 40.95 36.43 50.12
CA TRP A 151 40.44 36.07 48.80
C TRP A 151 39.02 36.59 48.52
N ARG A 152 38.25 36.90 49.57
CA ARG A 152 36.86 37.38 49.45
C ARG A 152 36.77 38.76 48.82
N TYR A 153 37.82 39.57 48.91
CA TYR A 153 37.88 40.90 48.31
C TYR A 153 38.67 40.84 47.01
N ASN A 154 38.14 41.48 45.97
CA ASN A 154 38.72 41.44 44.63
C ASN A 154 39.67 42.62 44.34
N PHE A 155 39.93 43.51 45.29
CA PHE A 155 40.89 44.61 45.11
C PHE A 155 41.50 45.07 46.43
N PHE A 156 42.67 45.69 46.33
CA PHE A 156 43.30 46.46 47.42
C PHE A 156 43.83 47.80 46.89
N GLU A 157 43.94 48.76 47.79
CA GLU A 157 44.39 50.13 47.52
C GLU A 157 45.47 50.51 48.52
N PHE A 158 46.37 51.40 48.13
CA PHE A 158 47.48 51.82 48.97
C PHE A 158 47.85 53.27 48.68
N GLU A 159 48.22 54.02 49.70
CA GLU A 159 48.63 55.43 49.61
C GLU A 159 50.06 55.59 50.11
N PHE A 160 50.84 56.47 49.48
CA PHE A 160 52.27 56.65 49.77
C PHE A 160 52.69 58.12 49.61
N ALA A 161 53.78 58.51 50.25
CA ALA A 161 54.32 59.85 50.16
C ALA A 161 55.85 59.85 50.20
N ALA A 162 56.46 60.75 49.44
CA ALA A 162 57.88 61.08 49.53
C ALA A 162 58.03 62.20 50.55
N LEU A 163 58.92 62.04 51.53
CA LEU A 163 59.14 63.03 52.59
C LEU A 163 60.03 64.19 52.11
N SER A 164 59.70 64.78 50.96
CA SER A 164 60.22 66.06 50.47
C SER A 164 59.12 67.11 50.53
N TYR A 165 59.32 68.14 51.35
CA TYR A 165 58.32 69.18 51.62
C TYR A 165 58.54 70.47 50.82
N THR A 166 59.66 70.57 50.11
CA THR A 166 59.90 71.66 49.14
C THR A 166 59.10 71.33 47.88
N GLN A 167 58.14 72.17 47.51
CA GLN A 167 57.25 72.00 46.33
C GLN A 167 56.74 70.56 46.16
N PRO A 168 56.01 70.01 47.14
CA PRO A 168 55.62 68.58 47.16
C PRO A 168 54.74 68.16 45.95
N GLU A 169 54.08 69.12 45.30
CA GLU A 169 53.32 68.94 44.06
C GLU A 169 54.16 68.50 42.86
N LYS A 170 55.49 68.77 42.89
CA LYS A 170 56.45 68.35 41.86
C LYS A 170 57.05 66.97 42.12
N ASN A 171 56.91 66.41 43.32
CA ASN A 171 57.37 65.05 43.62
C ASN A 171 56.71 64.05 42.66
N GLN A 172 57.51 63.19 42.04
CA GLN A 172 57.01 62.14 41.15
C GLN A 172 57.06 60.78 41.84
N TYR A 173 56.18 59.86 41.42
CA TYR A 173 56.05 58.55 42.04
C TYR A 173 55.92 57.45 40.99
N GLN A 174 56.47 56.28 41.33
CA GLN A 174 56.30 55.05 40.57
C GLN A 174 56.02 53.89 41.51
N TYR A 175 55.20 52.94 41.07
CA TYR A 175 54.96 51.70 41.82
C TYR A 175 54.87 50.50 40.89
N MET A 176 55.09 49.31 41.43
CA MET A 176 55.04 48.04 40.69
C MET A 176 54.65 46.91 41.64
N LEU A 177 53.81 45.99 41.19
CA LEU A 177 53.52 44.73 41.87
C LEU A 177 54.28 43.60 41.19
N GLU A 178 55.46 43.28 41.72
CA GLU A 178 56.28 42.19 41.22
C GLU A 178 55.56 40.85 41.38
N GLY A 179 55.50 40.08 40.29
CA GLY A 179 54.66 38.89 40.15
C GLY A 179 53.34 39.13 39.43
N PHE A 180 52.98 40.39 39.16
CA PHE A 180 51.78 40.77 38.39
C PHE A 180 52.12 41.75 37.25
N ASP A 181 52.83 42.84 37.54
CA ASP A 181 53.24 43.83 36.54
C ASP A 181 54.55 43.43 35.83
N SER A 182 54.69 43.86 34.57
CA SER A 182 55.91 43.68 33.78
C SER A 182 56.90 44.84 33.86
N ASP A 183 56.43 46.05 34.22
CA ASP A 183 57.25 47.28 34.31
C ASP A 183 56.67 48.25 35.35
N TRP A 184 57.42 49.29 35.72
CA TRP A 184 56.99 50.31 36.68
C TRP A 184 55.83 51.15 36.14
N PHE A 185 54.79 51.31 36.96
CA PHE A 185 53.70 52.22 36.67
C PHE A 185 54.05 53.64 37.14
N ASN A 186 54.01 54.61 36.23
CA ASN A 186 54.23 56.02 36.56
C ASN A 186 52.93 56.69 37.01
N SER A 187 52.87 57.05 38.30
CA SER A 187 51.72 57.71 38.92
C SER A 187 51.79 59.25 38.87
N GLY A 188 52.83 59.82 38.27
CA GLY A 188 53.06 61.27 38.29
C GLY A 188 53.18 61.77 39.73
N ASN A 189 52.45 62.83 40.08
CA ASN A 189 52.36 63.35 41.45
C ASN A 189 51.26 62.68 42.31
N ARG A 190 50.59 61.64 41.81
CA ARG A 190 49.53 60.95 42.56
C ARG A 190 50.12 60.02 43.61
N ARG A 191 49.58 60.12 44.82
CA ARG A 191 50.04 59.47 46.04
C ARG A 191 49.29 58.17 46.38
N PHE A 192 48.64 57.53 45.41
CA PHE A 192 47.87 56.32 45.63
C PHE A 192 47.92 55.36 44.44
N GLY A 193 47.73 54.07 44.71
CA GLY A 193 47.66 53.00 43.72
C GLY A 193 46.59 51.95 44.08
N LYS A 194 46.19 51.15 43.09
CA LYS A 194 45.14 50.13 43.23
C LYS A 194 45.43 48.92 42.35
N TYR A 195 45.19 47.71 42.88
CA TYR A 195 45.18 46.46 42.12
C TYR A 195 43.86 45.72 42.29
N THR A 196 43.38 45.10 41.22
CA THR A 196 42.13 44.33 41.17
C THR A 196 42.36 42.96 40.55
N GLY A 197 41.65 41.95 41.03
CA GLY A 197 41.58 40.63 40.38
C GLY A 197 42.87 39.81 40.50
N LEU A 198 43.60 39.95 41.60
CA LEU A 198 44.84 39.21 41.81
C LEU A 198 44.54 37.73 42.08
N PRO A 199 45.20 36.80 41.35
CA PRO A 199 45.20 35.39 41.71
C PRO A 199 45.76 35.15 43.12
N GLY A 200 45.41 34.00 43.70
CA GLY A 200 46.05 33.54 44.94
C GLY A 200 47.54 33.26 44.69
N GLY A 201 48.41 33.80 45.54
CA GLY A 201 49.86 33.75 45.33
C GLY A 201 50.65 34.75 46.16
N GLU A 202 51.97 34.78 45.94
CA GLU A 202 52.89 35.72 46.59
C GLU A 202 53.33 36.80 45.59
N TYR A 203 53.28 38.06 46.04
CA TYR A 203 53.63 39.25 45.27
C TYR A 203 54.52 40.19 46.09
N SER A 204 55.20 41.15 45.45
CA SER A 204 55.95 42.19 46.15
C SER A 204 55.60 43.58 45.61
N LEU A 205 54.94 44.41 46.43
CA LEU A 205 54.61 45.78 46.10
C LEU A 205 55.83 46.67 46.31
N LYS A 206 56.35 47.25 45.24
CA LYS A 206 57.47 48.19 45.24
C LYS A 206 56.99 49.60 44.91
N ILE A 207 57.45 50.59 45.65
CA ILE A 207 57.08 52.00 45.46
C ILE A 207 58.34 52.86 45.59
N LYS A 208 58.56 53.77 44.65
CA LYS A 208 59.63 54.77 44.68
C LYS A 208 59.13 56.15 44.31
N GLY A 209 59.90 57.18 44.63
CA GLY A 209 59.53 58.56 44.31
C GLY A 209 60.70 59.52 44.31
N SER A 210 60.48 60.71 43.75
CA SER A 210 61.47 61.78 43.63
C SER A 210 61.13 62.98 44.50
N ASN A 211 62.11 63.86 44.69
CA ASN A 211 61.87 65.22 45.18
C ASN A 211 61.35 66.13 44.04
N ASN A 212 61.23 67.43 44.33
CA ASN A 212 60.79 68.47 43.40
C ASN A 212 61.72 68.65 42.18
N ASP A 213 62.99 68.26 42.29
CA ASP A 213 64.01 68.41 41.25
C ASP A 213 64.35 67.09 40.55
N GLY A 214 63.52 66.07 40.73
CA GLY A 214 63.67 64.79 40.02
C GLY A 214 64.77 63.89 40.58
N VAL A 215 65.27 64.14 41.79
CA VAL A 215 66.18 63.21 42.48
C VAL A 215 65.37 62.04 43.03
N TRP A 216 65.50 60.87 42.39
CA TRP A 216 64.75 59.66 42.72
C TRP A 216 65.38 58.86 43.86
N ASN A 217 64.54 58.39 44.79
CA ASN A 217 64.91 57.34 45.73
C ASN A 217 64.69 55.97 45.08
N GLU A 218 65.74 55.42 44.47
CA GLU A 218 65.69 54.12 43.78
C GLU A 218 65.56 52.92 44.73
N GLU A 219 65.87 53.07 46.02
CA GLU A 219 65.67 52.00 47.02
C GLU A 219 64.17 51.81 47.31
N GLY A 220 63.44 52.93 47.45
CA GLY A 220 61.99 52.93 47.67
C GLY A 220 61.54 52.13 48.90
N ILE A 221 60.32 51.60 48.84
CA ILE A 221 59.78 50.62 49.80
C ILE A 221 59.34 49.35 49.07
N SER A 222 59.47 48.20 49.72
CA SER A 222 59.05 46.90 49.20
C SER A 222 58.27 46.12 50.26
N ILE A 223 57.02 45.76 49.98
CA ILE A 223 56.11 45.06 50.90
C ILE A 223 55.69 43.73 50.27
N LYS A 224 55.89 42.62 50.99
CA LYS A 224 55.42 41.30 50.54
C LYS A 224 53.91 41.20 50.70
N LEU A 225 53.23 40.67 49.69
CA LEU A 225 51.78 40.48 49.66
C LEU A 225 51.46 39.01 49.43
N THR A 226 50.66 38.41 50.29
CA THR A 226 50.18 37.03 50.14
C THR A 226 48.67 37.04 49.94
N VAL A 227 48.21 36.74 48.72
CA VAL A 227 46.79 36.59 48.42
C VAL A 227 46.38 35.16 48.75
N LEU A 228 45.50 34.99 49.74
CA LEU A 228 44.99 33.68 50.13
C LEU A 228 44.21 33.04 48.97
N SER A 229 44.24 31.72 48.84
CA SER A 229 43.43 31.01 47.83
C SER A 229 42.08 30.57 48.42
N PRO A 230 40.97 30.64 47.65
CA PRO A 230 39.67 30.14 48.11
C PRO A 230 39.70 28.63 48.42
N TYR A 231 38.96 28.19 49.44
CA TYR A 231 39.01 26.80 49.91
C TYR A 231 38.55 25.78 48.85
N TRP A 232 37.67 26.16 47.90
CA TRP A 232 37.22 25.24 46.84
C TRP A 232 38.27 24.99 45.74
N GLN A 233 39.32 25.81 45.67
CA GLN A 233 40.45 25.58 44.77
C GLN A 233 41.51 24.64 45.36
N THR A 234 41.34 24.21 46.62
CA THR A 234 42.25 23.27 47.26
C THR A 234 42.06 21.86 46.72
N ARG A 235 43.17 21.10 46.63
CA ARG A 235 43.17 19.72 46.09
C ARG A 235 42.27 18.76 46.86
N TRP A 236 42.17 18.92 48.18
CA TRP A 236 41.33 18.03 49.01
C TRP A 236 39.84 18.26 48.73
N PHE A 237 39.41 19.51 48.55
CA PHE A 237 38.01 19.85 48.26
C PHE A 237 37.60 19.33 46.88
N GLN A 238 38.45 19.53 45.88
CA GLN A 238 38.26 18.99 44.53
C GLN A 238 38.16 17.45 44.56
N GLY A 239 39.01 16.78 45.33
CA GLY A 239 38.95 15.33 45.53
C GLY A 239 37.64 14.87 46.17
N ALA A 240 37.20 15.52 47.24
CA ALA A 240 35.95 15.22 47.92
C ALA A 240 34.71 15.44 47.03
N ALA A 241 34.68 16.55 46.27
CA ALA A 241 33.60 16.84 45.31
C ALA A 241 33.54 15.79 44.18
N THR A 242 34.69 15.34 43.69
CA THR A 242 34.78 14.30 42.65
C THR A 242 34.24 12.96 43.17
N LEU A 243 34.60 12.56 44.39
CA LEU A 243 34.09 11.33 45.01
C LEU A 243 32.58 11.40 45.26
N LEU A 244 32.06 12.55 45.67
CA LEU A 244 30.62 12.77 45.83
C LEU A 244 29.88 12.59 44.49
N LEU A 245 30.41 13.16 43.40
CA LEU A 245 29.84 13.01 42.06
C LEU A 245 29.82 11.55 41.60
N ILE A 246 30.90 10.79 41.83
CA ILE A 246 30.97 9.36 41.51
C ILE A 246 29.95 8.58 42.35
N GLY A 247 29.82 8.88 43.65
CA GLY A 247 28.85 8.24 44.53
C GLY A 247 27.41 8.48 44.07
N LEU A 248 27.05 9.73 43.76
CA LEU A 248 25.73 10.08 43.23
C LEU A 248 25.44 9.40 41.89
N ALA A 249 26.42 9.34 40.99
CA ALA A 249 26.28 8.64 39.71
C ALA A 249 26.07 7.13 39.93
N SER A 250 26.83 6.51 40.82
CA SER A 250 26.70 5.08 41.15
C SER A 250 25.33 4.74 41.75
N ILE A 251 24.83 5.59 42.67
CA ILE A 251 23.48 5.47 43.24
C ILE A 251 22.42 5.60 42.14
N GLY A 252 22.54 6.61 41.27
CA GLY A 252 21.62 6.83 40.16
C GLY A 252 21.58 5.65 39.17
N ILE A 253 22.74 5.09 38.83
CA ILE A 253 22.85 3.91 37.96
C ILE A 253 22.20 2.70 38.62
N SER A 254 22.51 2.43 39.89
CA SER A 254 21.95 1.30 40.64
C SER A 254 20.43 1.39 40.77
N TRP A 255 19.91 2.59 41.02
CA TRP A 255 18.47 2.84 41.07
C TRP A 255 17.80 2.61 39.70
N ARG A 256 18.42 3.10 38.62
CA ARG A 256 17.94 2.90 37.25
C ARG A 256 17.90 1.43 36.86
N ILE A 257 18.93 0.66 37.20
CA ILE A 257 18.97 -0.79 36.92
C ILE A 257 17.83 -1.50 37.64
N ARG A 258 17.61 -1.22 38.94
CA ARG A 258 16.49 -1.81 39.69
C ARG A 258 15.12 -1.43 39.12
N ALA A 259 14.94 -0.18 38.71
CA ALA A 259 13.69 0.29 38.11
C ALA A 259 13.40 -0.44 36.78
N ILE A 260 14.42 -0.65 35.95
CA ILE A 260 14.30 -1.39 34.69
C ILE A 260 13.94 -2.86 34.95
N GLU A 261 14.55 -3.51 35.93
CA GLU A 261 14.26 -4.91 36.26
C GLU A 261 12.80 -5.11 36.72
N LEU A 262 12.29 -4.20 37.56
CA LEU A 262 10.90 -4.22 38.00
C LEU A 262 9.92 -3.98 36.84
N GLN A 263 10.22 -3.03 35.95
CA GLN A 263 9.43 -2.80 34.74
C GLN A 263 9.43 -4.02 33.82
N ARG A 264 10.58 -4.69 33.68
CA ARG A 264 10.72 -5.90 32.85
C ARG A 264 9.85 -7.05 33.39
N GLN A 265 9.80 -7.22 34.71
CA GLN A 265 8.94 -8.22 35.34
C GLN A 265 7.45 -7.91 35.15
N ALA A 266 7.04 -6.67 35.38
CA ALA A 266 5.65 -6.24 35.16
C ALA A 266 5.22 -6.41 33.70
N LEU A 267 6.10 -6.06 32.75
CA LEU A 267 5.83 -6.24 31.33
C LEU A 267 5.77 -7.71 30.95
N ALA A 268 6.66 -8.56 31.48
CA ALA A 268 6.63 -9.99 31.23
C ALA A 268 5.31 -10.62 31.71
N GLN A 269 4.78 -10.18 32.85
CA GLN A 269 3.48 -10.62 33.34
C GLN A 269 2.33 -10.17 32.44
N GLN A 270 2.31 -8.90 32.00
CA GLN A 270 1.29 -8.41 31.06
C GLN A 270 1.34 -9.13 29.71
N VAL A 271 2.53 -9.40 29.18
CA VAL A 271 2.69 -10.16 27.95
C VAL A 271 2.17 -11.57 28.13
N ALA A 272 2.46 -12.24 29.25
CA ALA A 272 1.94 -13.57 29.53
C ALA A 272 0.41 -13.59 29.61
N GLU A 273 -0.20 -12.64 30.33
CA GLU A 273 -1.66 -12.49 30.43
C GLU A 273 -2.30 -12.25 29.06
N ARG A 274 -1.77 -11.29 28.27
CA ARG A 274 -2.26 -11.00 26.92
C ARG A 274 -2.06 -12.15 25.95
N THR A 275 -0.97 -12.88 26.05
CA THR A 275 -0.71 -14.05 25.19
C THR A 275 -1.69 -15.17 25.52
N ALA A 276 -2.01 -15.39 26.80
CA ALA A 276 -3.02 -16.36 27.22
C ALA A 276 -4.43 -15.97 26.73
N GLU A 277 -4.81 -14.71 26.89
CA GLU A 277 -6.10 -14.18 26.40
C GLU A 277 -6.21 -14.32 24.87
N LEU A 278 -5.16 -13.97 24.14
CA LEU A 278 -5.11 -14.06 22.69
C LEU A 278 -5.20 -15.52 22.22
N ASN A 279 -4.49 -16.43 22.87
CA ASN A 279 -4.56 -17.86 22.54
C ASN A 279 -5.95 -18.42 22.78
N HIS A 280 -6.59 -18.06 23.90
CA HIS A 280 -7.96 -18.47 24.19
C HIS A 280 -8.95 -17.93 23.15
N SER A 281 -8.82 -16.67 22.75
CA SER A 281 -9.65 -16.08 21.70
C SER A 281 -9.43 -16.74 20.33
N ASN A 282 -8.18 -17.05 19.99
CA ASN A 282 -7.84 -17.76 18.76
C ASN A 282 -8.42 -19.18 18.73
N GLU A 283 -8.36 -19.91 19.85
CA GLU A 283 -8.99 -21.23 19.96
C GLU A 283 -10.51 -21.15 19.76
N GLN A 284 -11.18 -20.18 20.40
CA GLN A 284 -12.62 -19.96 20.21
C GLN A 284 -12.96 -19.63 18.76
N LEU A 285 -12.14 -18.80 18.10
CA LEU A 285 -12.29 -18.45 16.68
C LEU A 285 -12.16 -19.68 15.79
N ILE A 286 -11.16 -20.54 16.03
CA ILE A 286 -10.96 -21.77 15.27
C ILE A 286 -12.15 -22.72 15.46
N ILE A 287 -12.63 -22.88 16.70
CA ILE A 287 -13.80 -23.72 17.00
C ILE A 287 -15.05 -23.18 16.28
N ALA A 288 -15.33 -21.88 16.38
CA ALA A 288 -16.49 -21.25 15.75
C ALA A 288 -16.42 -21.35 14.21
N LYS A 289 -15.23 -21.12 13.63
CA LYS A 289 -15.00 -21.27 12.18
C LYS A 289 -15.24 -22.71 11.73
N ASN A 290 -14.64 -23.69 12.41
CA ASN A 290 -14.79 -25.10 12.07
C ASN A 290 -16.25 -25.56 12.21
N ALA A 291 -16.96 -25.08 13.23
CA ALA A 291 -18.39 -25.34 13.40
C ALA A 291 -19.23 -24.74 12.25
N ALA A 292 -18.93 -23.50 11.83
CA ALA A 292 -19.61 -22.86 10.71
C ALA A 292 -19.35 -23.58 9.38
N GLU A 293 -18.10 -23.98 9.11
CA GLU A 293 -17.75 -24.74 7.91
C GLU A 293 -18.38 -26.14 7.91
N ALA A 294 -18.39 -26.82 9.06
CA ALA A 294 -19.05 -28.11 9.21
C ALA A 294 -20.56 -27.99 8.98
N ALA A 295 -21.20 -26.96 9.54
CA ALA A 295 -22.62 -26.68 9.33
C ALA A 295 -22.93 -26.41 7.85
N ASN A 296 -22.08 -25.64 7.16
CA ASN A 296 -22.29 -25.32 5.75
C ASN A 296 -22.10 -26.55 4.84
N ARG A 297 -21.12 -27.40 5.14
CA ARG A 297 -20.93 -28.69 4.46
C ARG A 297 -22.11 -29.64 4.71
N ALA A 298 -22.58 -29.75 5.95
CA ALA A 298 -23.75 -30.55 6.31
C ALA A 298 -25.01 -30.06 5.59
N LYS A 299 -25.24 -28.74 5.54
CA LYS A 299 -26.33 -28.12 4.78
C LYS A 299 -26.26 -28.48 3.29
N SER A 300 -25.08 -28.38 2.69
CA SER A 300 -24.89 -28.69 1.26
C SER A 300 -25.14 -30.17 0.96
N LEU A 301 -24.62 -31.07 1.81
CA LEU A 301 -24.77 -32.53 1.65
C LEU A 301 -26.22 -32.97 1.90
N PHE A 302 -26.90 -32.34 2.86
CA PHE A 302 -28.34 -32.54 3.11
C PHE A 302 -29.18 -32.16 1.88
N ILE A 303 -28.95 -30.98 1.30
CA ILE A 303 -29.69 -30.52 0.12
C ILE A 303 -29.43 -31.43 -1.10
N ALA A 304 -28.17 -31.87 -1.30
CA ALA A 304 -27.82 -32.79 -2.37
C ALA A 304 -28.52 -34.15 -2.24
N ASN A 305 -28.46 -34.76 -1.05
CA ASN A 305 -29.10 -36.05 -0.79
C ASN A 305 -30.62 -35.95 -0.86
N MET A 306 -31.21 -34.90 -0.27
CA MET A 306 -32.66 -34.68 -0.33
C MET A 306 -33.16 -34.49 -1.76
N SER A 307 -32.40 -33.83 -2.63
CA SER A 307 -32.79 -33.72 -4.03
C SER A 307 -32.86 -35.07 -4.73
N HIS A 308 -31.93 -35.99 -4.45
CA HIS A 308 -31.94 -37.32 -5.03
C HIS A 308 -33.14 -38.12 -4.52
N GLU A 309 -33.37 -38.11 -3.20
CA GLU A 309 -34.51 -38.76 -2.54
C GLU A 309 -35.86 -38.20 -2.98
N LEU A 310 -35.93 -36.92 -3.38
CA LEU A 310 -37.15 -36.32 -3.92
C LEU A 310 -37.35 -36.60 -5.42
N ARG A 311 -36.26 -36.70 -6.20
CA ARG A 311 -36.32 -36.94 -7.65
C ARG A 311 -36.85 -38.34 -7.98
N THR A 312 -36.40 -39.36 -7.26
CA THR A 312 -36.77 -40.76 -7.50
C THR A 312 -38.28 -41.02 -7.40
N PRO A 313 -38.99 -40.66 -6.31
CA PRO A 313 -40.44 -40.86 -6.23
C PRO A 313 -41.19 -39.96 -7.21
N LEU A 314 -40.68 -38.75 -7.48
CA LEU A 314 -41.32 -37.81 -8.38
C LEU A 314 -41.27 -38.26 -9.84
N ASN A 315 -40.12 -38.79 -10.29
CA ASN A 315 -39.98 -39.41 -11.61
C ASN A 315 -40.89 -40.62 -11.76
N ALA A 316 -41.10 -41.40 -10.70
CA ALA A 316 -42.06 -42.51 -10.72
C ALA A 316 -43.51 -42.00 -10.84
N ILE A 317 -43.90 -40.96 -10.08
CA ILE A 317 -45.22 -40.33 -10.19
C ILE A 317 -45.48 -39.81 -11.60
N LEU A 318 -44.50 -39.10 -12.18
CA LEU A 318 -44.57 -38.60 -13.56
C LEU A 318 -44.66 -39.74 -14.58
N GLY A 319 -43.81 -40.76 -14.46
CA GLY A 319 -43.83 -41.91 -15.36
C GLY A 319 -45.17 -42.65 -15.34
N PHE A 320 -45.75 -42.90 -14.17
CA PHE A 320 -47.08 -43.52 -14.07
C PHE A 320 -48.20 -42.60 -14.57
N SER A 321 -48.12 -41.30 -14.29
CA SER A 321 -49.10 -40.32 -14.76
C SER A 321 -49.10 -40.19 -16.29
N GLN A 322 -47.93 -40.15 -16.93
CA GLN A 322 -47.77 -40.17 -18.38
C GLN A 322 -48.28 -41.49 -19.00
N LEU A 323 -47.97 -42.65 -18.41
CA LEU A 323 -48.50 -43.94 -18.86
C LEU A 323 -50.03 -44.00 -18.78
N MET A 324 -50.63 -43.42 -17.73
CA MET A 324 -52.08 -43.33 -17.58
C MET A 324 -52.70 -42.33 -18.57
N ALA A 325 -52.00 -41.25 -18.93
CA ALA A 325 -52.46 -40.27 -19.91
C ALA A 325 -52.49 -40.87 -21.34
N GLY A 326 -51.62 -41.83 -21.63
CA GLY A 326 -51.55 -42.54 -22.92
C GLY A 326 -52.45 -43.79 -23.04
N ALA A 327 -53.15 -44.20 -21.98
CA ALA A 327 -54.03 -45.37 -21.98
C ALA A 327 -55.38 -45.08 -22.67
N SER A 328 -55.88 -46.04 -23.45
CA SER A 328 -57.09 -45.91 -24.28
C SER A 328 -58.41 -45.77 -23.49
N ASP A 329 -58.40 -46.05 -22.18
CA ASP A 329 -59.59 -46.03 -21.32
C ASP A 329 -59.71 -44.74 -20.48
N THR A 330 -58.80 -43.77 -20.68
CA THR A 330 -58.71 -42.55 -19.88
C THR A 330 -59.73 -41.50 -20.36
N THR A 331 -60.69 -41.16 -19.50
CA THR A 331 -61.71 -40.13 -19.81
C THR A 331 -61.11 -38.72 -19.92
N SER A 332 -61.74 -37.80 -20.67
CA SER A 332 -61.22 -36.42 -20.83
C SER A 332 -60.96 -35.69 -19.51
N LYS A 333 -61.76 -35.95 -18.48
CA LYS A 333 -61.59 -35.37 -17.14
C LYS A 333 -60.42 -36.00 -16.36
N GLN A 334 -60.11 -37.28 -16.62
CA GLN A 334 -58.90 -37.92 -16.08
C GLN A 334 -57.65 -37.44 -16.81
N LYS A 335 -57.72 -37.22 -18.12
CA LYS A 335 -56.62 -36.64 -18.90
C LYS A 335 -56.26 -35.24 -18.40
N GLU A 336 -57.26 -34.38 -18.20
CA GLU A 336 -57.06 -33.03 -17.63
C GLU A 336 -56.41 -33.09 -16.23
N ASN A 337 -56.83 -34.01 -15.36
CA ASN A 337 -56.21 -34.21 -14.05
C ASN A 337 -54.77 -34.73 -14.14
N LEU A 338 -54.49 -35.64 -15.07
CA LEU A 338 -53.14 -36.18 -15.30
C LEU A 338 -52.20 -35.12 -15.89
N ASP A 339 -52.71 -34.26 -16.77
CA ASP A 339 -51.95 -33.12 -17.29
C ASP A 339 -51.59 -32.13 -16.17
N ILE A 340 -52.52 -31.88 -15.23
CA ILE A 340 -52.24 -31.07 -14.03
C ILE A 340 -51.18 -31.74 -13.14
N ILE A 341 -51.25 -33.06 -12.94
CA ILE A 341 -50.26 -33.81 -12.15
C ILE A 341 -48.87 -33.76 -12.81
N ASN A 342 -48.81 -33.94 -14.13
CA ASN A 342 -47.58 -33.87 -14.90
C ASN A 342 -46.95 -32.47 -14.81
N HIS A 343 -47.73 -31.43 -15.08
CA HIS A 343 -47.26 -30.04 -14.95
C HIS A 343 -46.78 -29.71 -13.54
N ALA A 344 -47.48 -30.18 -12.50
CA ALA A 344 -47.08 -29.96 -11.12
C ALA A 344 -45.77 -30.71 -10.77
N GLY A 345 -45.59 -31.92 -11.28
CA GLY A 345 -44.40 -32.73 -11.05
C GLY A 345 -43.17 -32.21 -11.79
N GLU A 346 -43.32 -31.81 -13.06
CA GLU A 346 -42.26 -31.16 -13.85
C GLU A 346 -41.83 -29.83 -13.22
N HIS A 347 -42.79 -29.02 -12.75
CA HIS A 347 -42.49 -27.80 -12.03
C HIS A 347 -41.70 -28.09 -10.75
N LEU A 348 -42.08 -29.11 -9.96
CA LEU A 348 -41.37 -29.50 -8.75
C LEU A 348 -39.93 -29.98 -9.05
N LEU A 349 -39.72 -30.76 -10.12
CA LEU A 349 -38.39 -31.15 -10.59
C LEU A 349 -37.53 -29.93 -10.93
N ALA A 350 -38.09 -28.96 -11.65
CA ALA A 350 -37.39 -27.73 -11.98
C ALA A 350 -37.00 -26.94 -10.71
N MET A 351 -37.90 -26.84 -9.72
CA MET A 351 -37.58 -26.17 -8.45
C MET A 351 -36.45 -26.86 -7.68
N ILE A 352 -36.48 -28.19 -7.64
CA ILE A 352 -35.44 -28.99 -6.97
C ILE A 352 -34.08 -28.75 -7.65
N ASN A 353 -34.05 -28.76 -8.98
CA ASN A 353 -32.84 -28.47 -9.74
C ASN A 353 -32.34 -27.03 -9.53
N ASP A 354 -33.22 -26.03 -9.48
CA ASP A 354 -32.85 -24.64 -9.16
C ASP A 354 -32.22 -24.51 -7.77
N VAL A 355 -32.79 -25.19 -6.76
CA VAL A 355 -32.26 -25.19 -5.38
C VAL A 355 -30.90 -25.86 -5.33
N LEU A 356 -30.72 -26.96 -6.06
CA LEU A 356 -29.42 -27.62 -6.20
C LEU A 356 -28.39 -26.72 -6.86
N ASP A 357 -28.74 -26.06 -7.96
CA ASP A 357 -27.85 -25.14 -8.67
C ASP A 357 -27.41 -24.01 -7.74
N LEU A 358 -28.33 -23.39 -7.00
CA LEU A 358 -27.99 -22.35 -6.02
C LEU A 358 -27.07 -22.89 -4.91
N SER A 359 -27.35 -24.08 -4.37
CA SER A 359 -26.53 -24.72 -3.34
C SER A 359 -25.11 -25.02 -3.85
N LYS A 360 -24.97 -25.51 -5.09
CA LYS A 360 -23.67 -25.75 -5.73
C LYS A 360 -22.90 -24.45 -5.96
N ILE A 361 -23.58 -23.37 -6.36
CA ILE A 361 -22.99 -22.03 -6.53
C ILE A 361 -22.45 -21.50 -5.19
N GLU A 362 -23.26 -21.53 -4.13
CA GLU A 362 -22.87 -21.05 -2.79
C GLU A 362 -21.70 -21.85 -2.20
N ALA A 363 -21.64 -23.15 -2.49
CA ALA A 363 -20.54 -24.03 -2.09
C ALA A 363 -19.27 -23.88 -2.97
N GLY A 364 -19.31 -23.08 -4.03
CA GLY A 364 -18.19 -22.91 -4.96
C GLY A 364 -17.88 -24.16 -5.80
N LYS A 365 -18.84 -25.07 -5.97
CA LYS A 365 -18.66 -26.38 -6.62
C LYS A 365 -19.12 -26.44 -8.08
N ILE A 366 -19.40 -25.29 -8.71
CA ILE A 366 -19.73 -25.25 -10.14
C ILE A 366 -18.46 -25.04 -10.95
N GLU A 367 -18.14 -26.02 -11.79
CA GLU A 367 -17.14 -25.89 -12.84
C GLU A 367 -17.79 -25.46 -14.16
N LEU A 368 -17.08 -24.65 -14.93
CA LEU A 368 -17.51 -24.20 -16.25
C LEU A 368 -17.01 -25.18 -17.31
N HIS A 369 -17.93 -25.68 -18.13
CA HIS A 369 -17.59 -26.54 -19.27
C HIS A 369 -17.48 -25.67 -20.52
N LEU A 370 -16.25 -25.25 -20.85
CA LEU A 370 -15.99 -24.32 -21.95
C LEU A 370 -15.90 -25.04 -23.29
N ASP A 371 -16.95 -24.93 -24.09
CA ASP A 371 -17.05 -25.53 -25.43
C ASP A 371 -17.00 -24.47 -26.54
N ILE A 372 -16.56 -24.88 -27.73
CA ILE A 372 -16.60 -24.04 -28.95
C ILE A 372 -17.89 -24.34 -29.70
N PHE A 373 -18.75 -23.34 -29.88
CA PHE A 373 -20.04 -23.52 -30.57
C PHE A 373 -20.48 -22.25 -31.32
N ASN A 374 -21.39 -22.42 -32.27
CA ASN A 374 -22.00 -21.32 -33.02
C ASN A 374 -23.06 -20.62 -32.16
N VAL A 375 -22.76 -19.39 -31.71
CA VAL A 375 -23.67 -18.61 -30.86
C VAL A 375 -24.93 -18.16 -31.59
N VAL A 376 -24.87 -17.95 -32.90
CA VAL A 376 -26.04 -17.54 -33.69
C VAL A 376 -27.03 -18.69 -33.76
N GLN A 377 -26.56 -19.91 -34.03
CA GLN A 377 -27.42 -21.10 -34.02
C GLN A 377 -28.06 -21.28 -32.64
N LEU A 378 -27.29 -21.17 -31.55
CA LEU A 378 -27.84 -21.25 -30.19
C LEU A 378 -28.97 -20.23 -29.96
N LEU A 379 -28.77 -18.97 -30.37
CA LEU A 379 -29.76 -17.91 -30.20
C LEU A 379 -30.99 -18.11 -31.08
N GLN A 380 -30.82 -18.66 -32.28
CA GLN A 380 -31.91 -19.03 -33.19
C GLN A 380 -32.73 -20.17 -32.60
N ASP A 381 -32.09 -21.27 -32.15
CA ASP A 381 -32.77 -22.41 -31.54
C ASP A 381 -33.61 -21.98 -30.32
N ILE A 382 -33.03 -21.14 -29.45
CA ILE A 382 -33.74 -20.62 -28.28
C ILE A 382 -34.90 -19.71 -28.70
N THR A 383 -34.68 -18.84 -29.68
CA THR A 383 -35.70 -17.92 -30.19
C THR A 383 -36.89 -18.68 -30.76
N GLU A 384 -36.64 -19.70 -31.56
CA GLU A 384 -37.66 -20.53 -32.21
C GLU A 384 -38.52 -21.24 -31.16
N MET A 385 -37.89 -21.84 -30.15
CA MET A 385 -38.56 -22.47 -29.01
C MET A 385 -39.50 -21.50 -28.26
N PHE A 386 -39.09 -20.25 -28.05
CA PHE A 386 -39.89 -19.27 -27.31
C PHE A 386 -40.89 -18.50 -28.18
N ARG A 387 -40.71 -18.49 -29.49
CA ARG A 387 -41.63 -17.83 -30.45
C ARG A 387 -43.01 -18.44 -30.39
N ILE A 388 -43.11 -19.75 -30.28
CA ILE A 388 -44.38 -20.48 -30.24
C ILE A 388 -45.15 -20.17 -28.95
N ARG A 389 -44.45 -20.11 -27.80
CA ARG A 389 -45.03 -19.66 -26.52
C ARG A 389 -45.47 -18.20 -26.54
N ALA A 390 -44.74 -17.33 -27.24
CA ALA A 390 -45.12 -15.94 -27.43
C ALA A 390 -46.36 -15.80 -28.34
N GLN A 391 -46.42 -16.56 -29.43
CA GLN A 391 -47.56 -16.60 -30.36
C GLN A 391 -48.84 -17.12 -29.70
N ALA A 392 -48.75 -18.14 -28.84
CA ALA A 392 -49.88 -18.62 -28.04
C ALA A 392 -50.48 -17.54 -27.11
N LYS A 393 -49.68 -16.51 -26.76
CA LYS A 393 -50.13 -15.31 -26.03
C LYS A 393 -50.36 -14.09 -26.93
N HIS A 394 -50.33 -14.26 -28.25
CA HIS A 394 -50.42 -13.17 -29.24
C HIS A 394 -49.37 -12.06 -29.06
N LEU A 395 -48.17 -12.40 -28.57
CA LEU A 395 -47.03 -11.49 -28.42
C LEU A 395 -46.15 -11.50 -29.67
N SER A 396 -45.62 -10.34 -30.05
CA SER A 396 -44.58 -10.26 -31.08
C SER A 396 -43.23 -10.67 -30.50
N PHE A 397 -42.48 -11.54 -31.19
CA PHE A 397 -41.13 -11.93 -30.79
C PHE A 397 -40.12 -11.54 -31.87
N LYS A 398 -39.06 -10.82 -31.49
CA LYS A 398 -38.02 -10.33 -32.42
C LYS A 398 -36.62 -10.72 -31.95
N LEU A 399 -35.83 -11.32 -32.84
CA LEU A 399 -34.40 -11.52 -32.65
C LEU A 399 -33.63 -10.47 -33.44
N LEU A 400 -32.84 -9.66 -32.73
CA LEU A 400 -31.99 -8.61 -33.31
C LEU A 400 -30.52 -8.97 -33.12
N LEU A 401 -29.88 -9.41 -34.20
CA LEU A 401 -28.46 -9.66 -34.30
C LEU A 401 -27.81 -8.48 -35.03
N LYS A 402 -26.76 -7.87 -34.47
CA LYS A 402 -26.01 -6.81 -35.16
C LYS A 402 -24.88 -7.42 -36.01
N ASP A 403 -24.64 -6.87 -37.20
CA ASP A 403 -23.68 -7.39 -38.21
C ASP A 403 -22.31 -7.79 -37.62
N ASN A 404 -21.71 -8.86 -38.16
CA ASN A 404 -20.54 -9.63 -37.68
C ASN A 404 -20.78 -10.68 -36.56
N MET A 405 -21.99 -11.23 -36.39
CA MET A 405 -22.23 -12.29 -35.39
C MET A 405 -21.86 -13.73 -35.84
N LEU A 406 -21.22 -13.95 -37.00
CA LEU A 406 -20.84 -15.29 -37.50
C LEU A 406 -19.62 -15.88 -36.78
N HIS A 407 -19.69 -16.03 -35.46
CA HIS A 407 -18.56 -16.52 -34.67
C HIS A 407 -18.89 -17.78 -33.87
N HIS A 408 -18.02 -18.76 -34.03
CA HIS A 408 -17.80 -19.76 -33.00
C HIS A 408 -17.19 -19.04 -31.80
N ILE A 409 -17.80 -19.19 -30.63
CA ILE A 409 -17.27 -18.65 -29.37
C ILE A 409 -16.93 -19.82 -28.45
N LYS A 410 -15.91 -19.63 -27.61
CA LYS A 410 -15.58 -20.54 -26.53
C LYS A 410 -16.16 -20.03 -25.22
N THR A 411 -17.18 -20.70 -24.71
CA THR A 411 -17.81 -20.42 -23.41
C THR A 411 -18.66 -21.62 -22.98
N ASP A 412 -19.33 -21.54 -21.84
CA ASP A 412 -20.27 -22.59 -21.41
C ASP A 412 -21.63 -22.40 -22.08
N SER A 413 -21.89 -23.21 -23.12
CA SER A 413 -23.12 -23.14 -23.92
C SER A 413 -24.37 -23.47 -23.10
N GLY A 414 -24.24 -24.40 -22.15
CA GLY A 414 -25.34 -24.83 -21.27
C GLY A 414 -25.76 -23.74 -20.31
N LYS A 415 -24.80 -23.11 -19.62
CA LYS A 415 -25.08 -21.98 -18.72
C LYS A 415 -25.61 -20.77 -19.48
N LEU A 416 -25.07 -20.50 -20.67
CA LEU A 416 -25.57 -19.41 -21.51
C LEU A 416 -27.03 -19.65 -21.94
N ARG A 417 -27.36 -20.87 -22.39
CA ARG A 417 -28.74 -21.27 -22.72
C ARG A 417 -29.67 -21.10 -21.51
N GLN A 418 -29.24 -21.55 -20.32
CA GLN A 418 -30.02 -21.45 -19.08
C GLN A 418 -30.33 -20.00 -18.69
N ILE A 419 -29.33 -19.11 -18.75
CA ILE A 419 -29.52 -17.66 -18.48
C ILE A 419 -30.56 -17.08 -19.45
N ILE A 420 -30.39 -17.30 -20.75
CA ILE A 420 -31.25 -16.70 -21.78
C ILE A 420 -32.68 -17.25 -21.67
N SER A 421 -32.84 -18.56 -21.51
CA SER A 421 -34.15 -19.21 -21.36
C SER A 421 -34.91 -18.69 -20.13
N ASN A 422 -34.22 -18.48 -19.01
CA ASN A 422 -34.86 -17.93 -17.82
C ASN A 422 -35.29 -16.45 -18.02
N LEU A 423 -34.47 -15.64 -18.69
CA LEU A 423 -34.85 -14.24 -19.00
C LEU A 423 -36.03 -14.16 -19.97
N LEU A 424 -36.03 -14.98 -21.04
CA LEU A 424 -37.13 -15.04 -22.01
C LEU A 424 -38.42 -15.60 -21.41
N GLY A 425 -38.30 -16.64 -20.58
CA GLY A 425 -39.43 -17.19 -19.83
C GLY A 425 -40.10 -16.14 -18.95
N ASN A 426 -39.31 -15.32 -18.23
CA ASN A 426 -39.84 -14.20 -17.46
C ASN A 426 -40.49 -13.13 -18.35
N ALA A 427 -39.87 -12.77 -19.47
CA ALA A 427 -40.44 -11.81 -20.42
C ALA A 427 -41.83 -12.24 -20.95
N ILE A 428 -41.99 -13.50 -21.38
CA ILE A 428 -43.28 -14.05 -21.86
C ILE A 428 -44.28 -14.18 -20.73
N LYS A 429 -43.81 -14.55 -19.53
CA LYS A 429 -44.68 -14.68 -18.36
C LYS A 429 -45.34 -13.34 -18.00
N PHE A 430 -44.56 -12.27 -17.93
CA PHE A 430 -44.99 -10.96 -17.41
C PHE A 430 -45.46 -9.95 -18.47
N THR A 431 -45.47 -10.34 -19.74
CA THR A 431 -46.04 -9.56 -20.84
C THR A 431 -47.38 -10.18 -21.25
N GLN A 432 -48.44 -9.37 -21.25
CA GLN A 432 -49.78 -9.81 -21.70
C GLN A 432 -50.05 -9.44 -23.15
N GLN A 433 -49.63 -8.24 -23.55
CA GLN A 433 -49.75 -7.72 -24.92
C GLN A 433 -48.48 -6.94 -25.26
N GLY A 434 -48.09 -6.92 -26.54
CA GLY A 434 -46.94 -6.17 -27.03
C GLY A 434 -45.83 -7.06 -27.58
N GLU A 435 -44.58 -6.72 -27.31
CA GLU A 435 -43.41 -7.37 -27.92
C GLU A 435 -42.32 -7.78 -26.94
N ILE A 436 -41.59 -8.82 -27.34
CA ILE A 436 -40.40 -9.33 -26.66
C ILE A 436 -39.26 -9.34 -27.67
N CYS A 437 -38.12 -8.79 -27.29
CA CYS A 437 -36.98 -8.63 -28.16
C CYS A 437 -35.68 -9.13 -27.53
N LEU A 438 -35.04 -10.11 -28.19
CA LEU A 438 -33.72 -10.60 -27.85
C LEU A 438 -32.67 -9.88 -28.71
N HIS A 439 -31.79 -9.15 -28.07
CA HIS A 439 -30.66 -8.47 -28.70
C HIS A 439 -29.37 -9.21 -28.39
N ALA A 440 -28.55 -9.47 -29.40
CA ALA A 440 -27.20 -9.98 -29.22
C ALA A 440 -26.19 -9.19 -30.04
N LYS A 441 -25.05 -8.90 -29.44
CA LYS A 441 -23.94 -8.18 -30.06
C LYS A 441 -22.61 -8.72 -29.56
N LEU A 442 -21.70 -9.02 -30.48
CA LEU A 442 -20.31 -9.32 -30.18
C LEU A 442 -19.46 -8.05 -30.33
N LEU A 443 -18.67 -7.73 -29.31
CA LEU A 443 -17.80 -6.56 -29.26
C LEU A 443 -16.35 -7.01 -29.41
N ALA A 444 -15.69 -6.51 -30.45
CA ALA A 444 -14.27 -6.71 -30.66
C ALA A 444 -13.44 -6.04 -29.56
N PRO A 445 -12.32 -6.65 -29.14
CA PRO A 445 -11.42 -6.04 -28.18
C PRO A 445 -10.81 -4.75 -28.73
N ARG A 446 -10.56 -3.76 -27.86
CA ARG A 446 -9.99 -2.46 -28.29
C ARG A 446 -8.48 -2.53 -28.50
N CYS A 447 -7.81 -3.52 -27.92
CA CYS A 447 -6.38 -3.78 -28.02
C CYS A 447 -6.09 -5.29 -27.97
N LYS A 448 -4.88 -5.70 -28.39
CA LYS A 448 -4.49 -7.13 -28.47
C LYS A 448 -4.51 -7.89 -27.12
N THR A 449 -4.61 -7.19 -26.00
CA THR A 449 -4.62 -7.78 -24.65
C THR A 449 -6.02 -7.98 -24.07
N GLU A 450 -7.07 -7.50 -24.74
CA GLU A 450 -8.47 -7.66 -24.31
C GLU A 450 -9.15 -8.85 -25.00
N ARG A 451 -10.09 -9.49 -24.31
CA ARG A 451 -10.94 -10.55 -24.87
C ARG A 451 -12.16 -9.95 -25.60
N TRP A 452 -12.75 -10.74 -26.49
CA TRP A 452 -14.05 -10.41 -27.08
C TRP A 452 -15.13 -10.41 -26.00
N HIS A 453 -16.16 -9.59 -26.20
CA HIS A 453 -17.26 -9.49 -25.24
C HIS A 453 -18.60 -9.76 -25.92
N LEU A 454 -19.33 -10.76 -25.42
CA LEU A 454 -20.69 -11.06 -25.86
C LEU A 454 -21.69 -10.30 -24.99
N GLN A 455 -22.43 -9.39 -25.60
CA GLN A 455 -23.50 -8.63 -24.98
C GLN A 455 -24.85 -9.19 -25.39
N ILE A 456 -25.67 -9.57 -24.41
CA ILE A 456 -27.04 -10.04 -24.62
C ILE A 456 -28.00 -9.15 -23.84
N ALA A 457 -29.14 -8.83 -24.43
CA ALA A 457 -30.23 -8.15 -23.73
C ALA A 457 -31.60 -8.72 -24.13
N VAL A 458 -32.42 -9.04 -23.14
CA VAL A 458 -33.84 -9.39 -23.31
C VAL A 458 -34.67 -8.18 -22.89
N GLN A 459 -35.54 -7.73 -23.79
CA GLN A 459 -36.43 -6.61 -23.56
C GLN A 459 -37.89 -7.05 -23.74
N ASP A 460 -38.76 -6.60 -22.86
CA ASP A 460 -40.20 -6.84 -22.88
C ASP A 460 -40.97 -5.53 -22.72
N THR A 461 -42.22 -5.49 -23.20
CA THR A 461 -43.17 -4.38 -23.00
C THR A 461 -44.22 -4.74 -21.95
N GLY A 462 -43.86 -5.53 -20.94
CA GLY A 462 -44.76 -6.02 -19.90
C GLY A 462 -45.04 -5.01 -18.79
N LYS A 463 -45.48 -5.51 -17.63
CA LYS A 463 -45.89 -4.67 -16.48
C LYS A 463 -44.78 -3.78 -15.88
N GLY A 464 -43.51 -4.04 -16.21
CA GLY A 464 -42.37 -3.39 -15.59
C GLY A 464 -42.20 -3.73 -14.10
N ILE A 465 -41.13 -3.20 -13.50
CA ILE A 465 -40.73 -3.46 -12.11
C ILE A 465 -40.55 -2.09 -11.44
N ALA A 466 -41.17 -1.91 -10.27
CA ALA A 466 -41.01 -0.69 -9.48
C ALA A 466 -39.57 -0.54 -8.98
N GLN A 467 -39.11 0.71 -8.90
CA GLN A 467 -37.70 1.04 -8.71
C GLN A 467 -37.12 0.50 -7.39
N ASP A 468 -37.95 0.48 -6.33
CA ASP A 468 -37.58 -0.04 -5.01
C ASP A 468 -37.27 -1.54 -5.00
N TYR A 469 -37.72 -2.29 -6.01
CA TYR A 469 -37.53 -3.74 -6.10
C TYR A 469 -36.35 -4.15 -7.01
N LEU A 470 -35.74 -3.23 -7.76
CA LEU A 470 -34.72 -3.57 -8.78
C LEU A 470 -33.47 -4.24 -8.21
N ASP A 471 -33.10 -3.93 -6.96
CA ASP A 471 -31.98 -4.60 -6.28
C ASP A 471 -32.41 -5.93 -5.64
N ASP A 472 -33.67 -6.03 -5.23
CA ASP A 472 -34.21 -7.18 -4.50
C ASP A 472 -34.59 -8.35 -5.42
N ILE A 473 -34.93 -8.11 -6.69
CA ILE A 473 -35.30 -9.18 -7.65
C ILE A 473 -34.19 -10.22 -7.91
N PHE A 474 -32.94 -9.92 -7.53
CA PHE A 474 -31.82 -10.84 -7.65
C PHE A 474 -31.53 -11.62 -6.36
N LYS A 475 -32.24 -11.34 -5.25
CA LYS A 475 -32.11 -12.09 -4.00
C LYS A 475 -32.89 -13.42 -4.12
N PRO A 476 -32.34 -14.54 -3.61
CA PRO A 476 -33.03 -15.82 -3.64
C PRO A 476 -34.40 -15.76 -2.96
N PHE A 477 -35.40 -16.44 -3.54
CA PHE A 477 -36.77 -16.55 -3.03
C PHE A 477 -37.57 -15.24 -2.97
N VAL A 478 -37.04 -14.14 -3.51
CA VAL A 478 -37.78 -12.87 -3.57
C VAL A 478 -38.68 -12.86 -4.81
N GLN A 479 -39.95 -12.55 -4.59
CA GLN A 479 -40.96 -12.34 -5.63
C GLN A 479 -41.55 -10.95 -5.44
N ALA A 480 -41.66 -10.17 -6.52
CA ALA A 480 -42.29 -8.85 -6.44
C ALA A 480 -43.77 -9.02 -6.09
N ALA A 481 -44.28 -8.24 -5.12
CA ALA A 481 -45.60 -8.39 -4.49
C ALA A 481 -46.83 -8.19 -5.43
N LEU A 482 -46.63 -8.13 -6.75
CA LEU A 482 -47.64 -7.88 -7.79
C LEU A 482 -48.12 -9.17 -8.49
N ASP A 483 -48.07 -10.31 -7.81
CA ASP A 483 -48.45 -11.60 -8.39
C ASP A 483 -49.92 -11.93 -8.07
N MET A 484 -50.73 -12.01 -9.14
CA MET A 484 -52.09 -12.55 -9.12
C MET A 484 -52.10 -14.02 -8.64
N PRO A 485 -53.18 -14.50 -8.01
CA PRO A 485 -53.29 -15.90 -7.61
C PRO A 485 -53.25 -16.80 -8.85
N GLY A 486 -52.20 -17.62 -8.98
CA GLY A 486 -52.03 -18.61 -10.05
C GLY A 486 -50.71 -18.58 -10.83
N GLN A 487 -49.89 -17.53 -10.71
CA GLN A 487 -48.62 -17.41 -11.45
C GLN A 487 -47.37 -17.33 -10.55
N LYS A 488 -47.22 -18.25 -9.59
CA LYS A 488 -46.03 -18.29 -8.71
C LYS A 488 -44.84 -18.95 -9.44
N GLY A 489 -43.71 -18.23 -9.53
CA GLY A 489 -42.43 -18.84 -9.94
C GLY A 489 -41.64 -19.33 -8.71
N THR A 490 -40.40 -19.78 -8.89
CA THR A 490 -39.52 -20.19 -7.77
C THR A 490 -38.86 -19.01 -7.06
N GLY A 491 -38.73 -17.85 -7.73
CA GLY A 491 -37.93 -16.72 -7.25
C GLY A 491 -36.42 -16.99 -7.26
N LEU A 492 -35.96 -18.09 -7.88
CA LEU A 492 -34.55 -18.48 -7.92
C LEU A 492 -33.89 -18.16 -9.27
N GLY A 493 -34.64 -18.18 -10.37
CA GLY A 493 -34.10 -18.06 -11.71
C GLY A 493 -33.21 -16.82 -11.93
N LEU A 494 -33.64 -15.62 -11.50
CA LEU A 494 -32.85 -14.39 -11.65
C LEU A 494 -31.59 -14.38 -10.77
N ALA A 495 -31.68 -14.92 -9.55
CA ALA A 495 -30.52 -15.07 -8.65
C ALA A 495 -29.48 -16.02 -9.26
N ILE A 496 -29.93 -17.18 -9.77
CA ILE A 496 -29.08 -18.16 -10.46
C ILE A 496 -28.47 -17.56 -11.73
N SER A 497 -29.27 -16.86 -12.54
CA SER A 497 -28.81 -16.22 -13.78
C SER A 497 -27.73 -15.17 -13.51
N ARG A 498 -27.89 -14.34 -12.46
CA ARG A 498 -26.88 -13.38 -12.04
C ARG A 498 -25.59 -14.08 -11.62
N LYS A 499 -25.68 -15.17 -10.86
CA LYS A 499 -24.53 -15.95 -10.43
C LYS A 499 -23.79 -16.64 -11.58
N PHE A 500 -24.50 -17.20 -12.56
CA PHE A 500 -23.85 -17.73 -13.77
C PHE A 500 -23.17 -16.64 -14.60
N VAL A 501 -23.77 -15.46 -14.72
CA VAL A 501 -23.10 -14.32 -15.37
C VAL A 501 -21.84 -13.91 -14.62
N GLU A 502 -21.87 -13.86 -13.28
CA GLU A 502 -20.69 -13.60 -12.44
C GLU A 502 -19.61 -14.67 -12.62
N LEU A 503 -19.99 -15.96 -12.67
CA LEU A 503 -19.05 -17.07 -12.93
C LEU A 503 -18.42 -17.00 -14.32
N LEU A 504 -19.18 -16.58 -15.35
CA LEU A 504 -18.67 -16.33 -16.70
C LEU A 504 -17.87 -15.02 -16.81
N GLY A 505 -17.52 -14.38 -15.70
CA GLY A 505 -16.71 -13.15 -15.65
C GLY A 505 -17.46 -11.89 -16.11
N GLY A 506 -18.79 -11.91 -16.07
CA GLY A 506 -19.66 -10.83 -16.52
C GLY A 506 -20.42 -10.12 -15.41
N LYS A 507 -21.27 -9.15 -15.79
CA LYS A 507 -22.20 -8.47 -14.87
C LYS A 507 -23.59 -8.33 -15.49
N MET A 508 -24.62 -8.72 -14.75
CA MET A 508 -26.02 -8.56 -15.13
C MET A 508 -26.55 -7.18 -14.68
N ARG A 509 -27.39 -6.56 -15.51
CA ARG A 509 -28.02 -5.25 -15.29
C ARG A 509 -29.49 -5.30 -15.71
N VAL A 510 -30.33 -4.56 -14.98
CA VAL A 510 -31.74 -4.38 -15.30
C VAL A 510 -32.05 -2.90 -15.46
N LYS A 511 -32.91 -2.57 -16.41
CA LYS A 511 -33.60 -1.27 -16.51
C LYS A 511 -35.08 -1.56 -16.70
N SER A 512 -35.93 -1.00 -15.86
CA SER A 512 -37.38 -1.24 -15.95
C SER A 512 -38.12 0.01 -15.54
N ILE A 513 -39.26 0.27 -16.20
CA ILE A 513 -40.18 1.35 -15.88
C ILE A 513 -41.55 0.70 -15.69
N LEU A 514 -42.20 0.99 -14.55
CA LEU A 514 -43.50 0.42 -14.23
C LEU A 514 -44.52 0.79 -15.31
N GLY A 515 -45.15 -0.21 -15.93
CA GLY A 515 -46.12 -0.06 -17.03
C GLY A 515 -45.54 0.01 -18.45
N GLU A 516 -44.22 0.19 -18.62
CA GLU A 516 -43.59 0.28 -19.95
C GLU A 516 -42.75 -0.97 -20.30
N GLY A 517 -42.41 -1.79 -19.31
CA GLY A 517 -41.69 -3.05 -19.48
C GLY A 517 -40.28 -3.05 -18.90
N SER A 518 -39.52 -4.12 -19.19
CA SER A 518 -38.18 -4.33 -18.61
C SER A 518 -37.14 -4.69 -19.66
N ARG A 519 -35.88 -4.35 -19.36
CA ARG A 519 -34.71 -4.73 -20.15
C ARG A 519 -33.64 -5.31 -19.23
N PHE A 520 -33.43 -6.61 -19.34
CA PHE A 520 -32.34 -7.34 -18.69
C PHE A 520 -31.18 -7.47 -19.66
N SER A 521 -29.97 -7.16 -19.22
CA SER A 521 -28.78 -7.21 -20.06
C SER A 521 -27.57 -7.72 -19.30
N PHE A 522 -26.71 -8.45 -19.98
CA PHE A 522 -25.43 -8.89 -19.43
C PHE A 522 -24.34 -8.88 -20.50
N CYS A 523 -23.09 -8.84 -20.03
CA CYS A 523 -21.92 -8.86 -20.88
C CYS A 523 -20.91 -9.84 -20.27
N ILE A 524 -20.46 -10.81 -21.07
CA ILE A 524 -19.47 -11.83 -20.66
C ILE A 524 -18.26 -11.78 -21.58
N ALA A 525 -17.09 -12.12 -21.05
CA ALA A 525 -15.87 -12.27 -21.83
C ALA A 525 -15.90 -13.64 -22.54
N VAL A 526 -15.60 -13.67 -23.83
CA VAL A 526 -15.57 -14.89 -24.64
C VAL A 526 -14.30 -14.94 -25.47
N ASP A 527 -13.79 -16.14 -25.71
CA ASP A 527 -12.69 -16.33 -26.65
C ASP A 527 -13.27 -16.67 -28.02
N VAL A 528 -12.77 -16.02 -29.07
CA VAL A 528 -13.12 -16.31 -30.46
C VAL A 528 -11.92 -17.03 -31.08
N PRO A 529 -12.04 -18.27 -31.55
CA PRO A 529 -10.94 -18.98 -32.20
C PRO A 529 -10.46 -18.23 -33.44
N GLU A 530 -9.13 -18.08 -33.61
CA GLU A 530 -8.54 -17.45 -34.81
C GLU A 530 -8.72 -18.29 -36.08
N ILE A 531 -8.93 -19.60 -35.91
CA ILE A 531 -9.17 -20.56 -36.98
C ILE A 531 -10.64 -20.94 -36.91
N GLN A 532 -11.42 -20.60 -37.95
CA GLN A 532 -12.72 -21.25 -38.15
C GLN A 532 -12.41 -22.75 -38.24
N PRO A 533 -12.88 -23.59 -37.31
CA PRO A 533 -12.72 -25.02 -37.51
C PRO A 533 -13.35 -25.32 -38.88
N GLU A 534 -12.55 -25.89 -39.79
CA GLU A 534 -13.10 -26.55 -40.97
C GLU A 534 -14.32 -27.31 -40.50
N THR A 535 -15.44 -27.16 -41.21
CA THR A 535 -16.67 -27.88 -40.95
C THR A 535 -16.35 -29.36 -40.80
N VAL A 536 -16.07 -29.79 -39.57
CA VAL A 536 -16.22 -31.16 -39.14
C VAL A 536 -17.70 -31.33 -39.27
N LYS A 537 -18.12 -31.88 -40.42
CA LYS A 537 -19.43 -32.50 -40.56
C LYS A 537 -19.60 -33.24 -39.25
N LYS A 538 -20.56 -32.82 -38.42
CA LYS A 538 -21.10 -33.72 -37.42
C LYS A 538 -21.46 -34.95 -38.23
N SER A 539 -20.66 -35.99 -38.13
CA SER A 539 -21.07 -37.30 -38.56
C SER A 539 -22.36 -37.52 -37.81
N GLU A 540 -23.47 -37.53 -38.54
CA GLU A 540 -24.74 -38.03 -38.04
C GLU A 540 -24.45 -39.36 -37.32
N PRO A 541 -25.19 -39.71 -36.26
CA PRO A 541 -24.93 -40.92 -35.51
C PRO A 541 -25.04 -42.13 -36.44
N VAL A 542 -23.90 -42.58 -36.96
CA VAL A 542 -23.83 -43.69 -37.90
C VAL A 542 -24.12 -44.94 -37.09
N GLN A 543 -25.30 -45.53 -37.30
CA GLN A 543 -25.70 -46.76 -36.59
C GLN A 543 -24.71 -47.89 -36.93
N VAL A 544 -24.06 -48.41 -35.90
CA VAL A 544 -23.26 -49.63 -35.97
C VAL A 544 -24.22 -50.80 -36.18
N GLN A 545 -24.14 -51.47 -37.34
CA GLN A 545 -24.97 -52.64 -37.65
C GLN A 545 -24.37 -53.97 -37.16
N GLY A 546 -23.07 -53.99 -36.89
CA GLY A 546 -22.39 -55.19 -36.40
C GLY A 546 -20.86 -55.07 -36.48
N LEU A 547 -20.16 -56.13 -36.07
CA LEU A 547 -18.71 -56.25 -36.22
C LEU A 547 -18.32 -56.68 -37.64
N GLN A 548 -17.23 -56.13 -38.19
CA GLN A 548 -16.66 -56.61 -39.46
C GLN A 548 -16.23 -58.08 -39.34
N ALA A 549 -16.56 -58.88 -40.35
CA ALA A 549 -16.21 -60.31 -40.41
C ALA A 549 -14.69 -60.55 -40.36
N GLY A 550 -14.26 -61.61 -39.66
CA GLY A 550 -12.85 -61.98 -39.49
C GLY A 550 -12.20 -61.52 -38.18
N GLN A 551 -12.95 -60.85 -37.31
CA GLN A 551 -12.50 -60.48 -35.96
C GLN A 551 -12.76 -61.60 -34.94
N GLN A 552 -11.97 -61.62 -33.87
CA GLN A 552 -12.20 -62.53 -32.74
C GLN A 552 -13.51 -62.21 -32.01
N GLN A 553 -14.05 -63.19 -31.28
CA GLN A 553 -15.24 -62.98 -30.46
C GLN A 553 -14.89 -62.18 -29.19
N TRP A 554 -15.40 -60.96 -29.14
CA TRP A 554 -15.13 -60.03 -28.05
C TRP A 554 -16.13 -60.23 -26.90
N ARG A 555 -15.64 -60.81 -25.80
CA ARG A 555 -16.32 -60.87 -24.49
C ARG A 555 -16.28 -59.53 -23.75
N ILE A 556 -17.45 -58.95 -23.47
CA ILE A 556 -17.63 -57.67 -22.78
C ILE A 556 -18.43 -57.87 -21.49
N LEU A 557 -17.95 -57.33 -20.38
CA LEU A 557 -18.66 -57.32 -19.11
C LEU A 557 -19.22 -55.93 -18.85
N VAL A 558 -20.52 -55.84 -18.53
CA VAL A 558 -21.18 -54.59 -18.11
C VAL A 558 -21.54 -54.72 -16.64
N VAL A 559 -20.97 -53.89 -15.78
CA VAL A 559 -21.23 -53.88 -14.34
C VAL A 559 -21.83 -52.54 -13.98
N GLU A 560 -23.11 -52.57 -13.65
CA GLU A 560 -23.95 -51.38 -13.47
C GLU A 560 -25.08 -51.77 -12.51
N ASP A 561 -25.32 -50.99 -11.47
CA ASP A 561 -26.36 -51.31 -10.48
C ASP A 561 -27.76 -50.92 -10.99
N ASP A 562 -27.86 -49.78 -11.71
CA ASP A 562 -29.07 -49.31 -12.37
C ASP A 562 -29.56 -50.29 -13.46
N LEU A 563 -30.81 -50.72 -13.33
CA LEU A 563 -31.39 -51.74 -14.21
C LEU A 563 -31.50 -51.24 -15.65
N ASP A 564 -31.96 -50.01 -15.85
CA ASP A 564 -32.25 -49.46 -17.18
C ASP A 564 -30.95 -49.23 -17.97
N SER A 565 -29.94 -48.64 -17.33
CA SER A 565 -28.61 -48.43 -17.91
C SER A 565 -27.93 -49.75 -18.26
N ARG A 566 -28.02 -50.76 -17.37
CA ARG A 566 -27.46 -52.09 -17.60
C ARG A 566 -28.13 -52.80 -18.78
N VAL A 567 -29.46 -52.74 -18.87
CA VAL A 567 -30.24 -53.33 -19.97
C VAL A 567 -29.92 -52.63 -21.29
N LEU A 568 -29.86 -51.30 -21.30
CA LEU A 568 -29.50 -50.52 -22.48
C LEU A 568 -28.12 -50.91 -23.02
N LEU A 569 -27.09 -50.88 -22.17
CA LEU A 569 -25.72 -51.26 -22.55
C LEU A 569 -25.64 -52.69 -23.07
N LYS A 570 -26.29 -53.63 -22.38
CA LYS A 570 -26.34 -55.03 -22.81
C LYS A 570 -26.93 -55.16 -24.21
N ASN A 571 -28.07 -54.50 -24.46
CA ASN A 571 -28.79 -54.59 -25.73
C ASN A 571 -27.99 -53.96 -26.88
N VAL A 572 -27.46 -52.75 -26.68
CA VAL A 572 -26.66 -52.03 -27.70
C VAL A 572 -25.42 -52.85 -28.09
N LEU A 573 -24.71 -53.39 -27.10
CA LEU A 573 -23.49 -54.17 -27.34
C LEU A 573 -23.79 -55.55 -27.95
N SER A 574 -24.86 -56.21 -27.50
CA SER A 574 -25.27 -57.51 -28.06
C SER A 574 -25.74 -57.37 -29.52
N GLN A 575 -26.47 -56.30 -29.85
CA GLN A 575 -26.87 -55.99 -31.23
C GLN A 575 -25.67 -55.73 -32.14
N ALA A 576 -24.63 -55.08 -31.63
CA ALA A 576 -23.40 -54.85 -32.38
C ALA A 576 -22.56 -56.13 -32.59
N GLY A 577 -22.91 -57.27 -31.99
CA GLY A 577 -22.25 -58.55 -32.18
C GLY A 577 -21.23 -58.94 -31.10
N PHE A 578 -21.23 -58.25 -29.95
CA PHE A 578 -20.41 -58.60 -28.80
C PHE A 578 -21.05 -59.72 -27.96
N GLU A 579 -20.22 -60.57 -27.33
CA GLU A 579 -20.70 -61.48 -26.30
C GLU A 579 -20.73 -60.73 -24.97
N VAL A 580 -21.92 -60.47 -24.42
CA VAL A 580 -22.07 -59.59 -23.24
C VAL A 580 -22.57 -60.35 -22.02
N ARG A 581 -21.86 -60.22 -20.90
CA ARG A 581 -22.37 -60.58 -19.56
C ARG A 581 -22.57 -59.33 -18.73
N THR A 582 -23.46 -59.44 -17.75
CA THR A 582 -23.80 -58.33 -16.86
C THR A 582 -23.58 -58.71 -15.40
N GLY A 583 -23.17 -57.75 -14.58
CA GLY A 583 -23.14 -57.85 -13.12
C GLY A 583 -23.78 -56.62 -12.47
N VAL A 584 -24.19 -56.72 -11.21
CA VAL A 584 -24.89 -55.64 -10.49
C VAL A 584 -24.05 -54.94 -9.42
N ASN A 585 -22.85 -55.47 -9.14
CA ASN A 585 -21.90 -54.94 -8.16
C ASN A 585 -20.46 -55.38 -8.45
N GLY A 586 -19.49 -54.83 -7.72
CA GLY A 586 -18.07 -55.13 -7.87
C GLY A 586 -17.67 -56.57 -7.50
N GLU A 587 -18.37 -57.26 -6.61
CA GLU A 587 -18.05 -58.67 -6.26
C GLU A 587 -18.38 -59.60 -7.42
N GLU A 588 -19.55 -59.42 -8.04
CA GLU A 588 -19.94 -60.13 -9.26
C GLU A 588 -18.97 -59.84 -10.40
N ALA A 589 -18.51 -58.59 -10.53
CA ALA A 589 -17.51 -58.23 -11.53
C ALA A 589 -16.23 -59.07 -11.41
N VAL A 590 -15.70 -59.20 -10.19
CA VAL A 590 -14.49 -59.98 -9.90
C VAL A 590 -14.74 -61.48 -10.15
N ALA A 591 -15.89 -62.02 -9.72
CA ALA A 591 -16.24 -63.43 -9.91
C ALA A 591 -16.41 -63.81 -11.40
N ILE A 592 -17.08 -62.94 -12.18
CA ILE A 592 -17.23 -63.13 -13.63
C ILE A 592 -15.87 -62.99 -14.32
N PHE A 593 -15.03 -62.05 -13.88
CA PHE A 593 -13.68 -61.89 -14.42
C PHE A 593 -12.84 -63.17 -14.28
N GLN A 594 -12.83 -63.78 -13.10
CA GLN A 594 -12.06 -65.01 -12.83
C GLN A 594 -12.51 -66.21 -13.67
N THR A 595 -13.81 -66.31 -13.96
CA THR A 595 -14.39 -67.49 -14.64
C THR A 595 -14.54 -67.34 -16.14
N TRP A 596 -14.75 -66.11 -16.64
CA TRP A 596 -15.10 -65.84 -18.05
C TRP A 596 -14.07 -64.95 -18.78
N GLN A 597 -13.15 -64.32 -18.04
CA GLN A 597 -12.01 -63.56 -18.60
C GLN A 597 -12.43 -62.62 -19.74
N PRO A 598 -13.26 -61.59 -19.46
CA PRO A 598 -13.68 -60.61 -20.46
C PRO A 598 -12.49 -59.81 -21.00
N HIS A 599 -12.59 -59.35 -22.25
CA HIS A 599 -11.58 -58.50 -22.87
C HIS A 599 -11.79 -57.02 -22.54
N PHE A 600 -13.03 -56.64 -22.24
CA PHE A 600 -13.40 -55.28 -21.86
C PHE A 600 -14.46 -55.28 -20.76
N ILE A 601 -14.38 -54.32 -19.84
CA ILE A 601 -15.32 -54.12 -18.75
C ILE A 601 -15.80 -52.67 -18.75
N TRP A 602 -17.11 -52.48 -18.88
CA TRP A 602 -17.79 -51.26 -18.47
C TRP A 602 -18.10 -51.38 -16.98
N LEU A 603 -17.51 -50.52 -16.17
CA LEU A 603 -17.55 -50.65 -14.71
C LEU A 603 -18.08 -49.38 -14.07
N ASP A 604 -19.28 -49.43 -13.50
CA ASP A 604 -19.75 -48.33 -12.68
C ASP A 604 -18.89 -48.16 -11.43
N ILE A 605 -18.56 -46.91 -11.12
CA ILE A 605 -17.77 -46.54 -9.96
C ILE A 605 -18.61 -46.58 -8.69
N GLN A 606 -19.88 -46.19 -8.74
CA GLN A 606 -20.75 -46.10 -7.56
C GLN A 606 -21.77 -47.24 -7.57
N MET A 607 -21.42 -48.36 -6.95
CA MET A 607 -22.29 -49.53 -6.83
C MET A 607 -22.32 -50.06 -5.39
N PRO A 608 -23.41 -50.71 -4.96
CA PRO A 608 -23.52 -51.32 -3.63
C PRO A 608 -22.59 -52.54 -3.47
N VAL A 609 -22.37 -52.96 -2.22
CA VAL A 609 -21.52 -54.10 -1.80
C VAL A 609 -20.03 -53.89 -2.04
N MET A 610 -19.62 -53.67 -3.29
CA MET A 610 -18.25 -53.35 -3.68
C MET A 610 -18.28 -52.33 -4.81
N ASP A 611 -17.64 -51.19 -4.56
CA ASP A 611 -17.53 -50.10 -5.52
C ASP A 611 -16.58 -50.43 -6.68
N GLY A 612 -16.63 -49.62 -7.74
CA GLY A 612 -15.81 -49.83 -8.94
C GLY A 612 -14.32 -49.65 -8.69
N TYR A 613 -13.91 -48.84 -7.70
CA TYR A 613 -12.49 -48.64 -7.36
C TYR A 613 -11.89 -49.93 -6.79
N MET A 614 -12.57 -50.53 -5.82
CA MET A 614 -12.18 -51.78 -5.19
C MET A 614 -12.22 -52.93 -6.21
N ALA A 615 -13.25 -52.97 -7.06
CA ALA A 615 -13.38 -53.98 -8.11
C ALA A 615 -12.24 -53.89 -9.13
N ALA A 616 -11.93 -52.70 -9.66
CA ALA A 616 -10.83 -52.49 -10.59
C ALA A 616 -9.49 -52.92 -9.96
N THR A 617 -9.22 -52.49 -8.72
CA THR A 617 -7.99 -52.86 -8.00
C THR A 617 -7.88 -54.38 -7.83
N LYS A 618 -8.98 -55.05 -7.45
CA LYS A 618 -9.03 -56.51 -7.31
C LYS A 618 -8.85 -57.25 -8.64
N ILE A 619 -9.40 -56.72 -9.73
CA ILE A 619 -9.23 -57.31 -11.06
C ILE A 619 -7.78 -57.19 -11.52
N ARG A 620 -7.12 -56.06 -11.26
CA ARG A 620 -5.72 -55.83 -11.67
C ARG A 620 -4.71 -56.78 -11.03
N ILE A 621 -4.95 -57.24 -9.81
CA ILE A 621 -4.07 -58.19 -9.11
C ILE A 621 -4.28 -59.66 -9.52
N LEU A 622 -5.33 -59.97 -10.28
CA LEU A 622 -5.62 -61.32 -10.72
C LEU A 622 -4.86 -61.69 -12.02
N PRO A 623 -4.62 -62.98 -12.29
CA PRO A 623 -4.06 -63.42 -13.57
C PRO A 623 -4.90 -62.91 -14.75
N ALA A 624 -4.22 -62.37 -15.78
CA ALA A 624 -4.79 -61.66 -16.93
C ALA A 624 -5.48 -60.30 -16.61
N GLY A 625 -5.40 -59.83 -15.36
CA GLY A 625 -5.90 -58.54 -14.91
C GLY A 625 -5.30 -57.34 -15.63
N GLU A 626 -4.04 -57.39 -16.07
CA GLU A 626 -3.42 -56.30 -16.85
C GLU A 626 -3.91 -56.24 -18.30
N GLN A 627 -4.41 -57.36 -18.85
CA GLN A 627 -4.76 -57.47 -20.27
C GLN A 627 -6.16 -56.93 -20.56
N VAL A 628 -7.09 -57.08 -19.62
CA VAL A 628 -8.46 -56.58 -19.74
C VAL A 628 -8.51 -55.06 -19.75
N LYS A 629 -9.34 -54.50 -20.62
CA LYS A 629 -9.57 -53.05 -20.68
C LYS A 629 -10.76 -52.69 -19.80
N ILE A 630 -10.57 -51.81 -18.83
CA ILE A 630 -11.62 -51.40 -17.89
C ILE A 630 -11.90 -49.92 -18.14
N VAL A 631 -13.13 -49.59 -18.52
CA VAL A 631 -13.57 -48.20 -18.63
C VAL A 631 -14.63 -47.95 -17.58
N ALA A 632 -14.39 -46.93 -16.77
CA ALA A 632 -15.25 -46.55 -15.69
C ALA A 632 -16.47 -45.77 -16.17
N LEU A 633 -17.65 -46.06 -15.62
CA LEU A 633 -18.85 -45.25 -15.77
C LEU A 633 -19.01 -44.41 -14.51
N THR A 634 -19.16 -43.08 -14.64
CA THR A 634 -19.29 -42.19 -13.46
C THR A 634 -20.26 -41.05 -13.73
N ALA A 635 -21.03 -40.66 -12.72
CA ALA A 635 -21.89 -39.47 -12.75
C ALA A 635 -21.08 -38.15 -12.62
N ASN A 636 -19.78 -38.23 -12.35
CA ASN A 636 -18.95 -37.09 -12.02
C ASN A 636 -17.56 -37.20 -12.69
N VAL A 637 -17.22 -36.21 -13.52
CA VAL A 637 -16.07 -36.25 -14.45
C VAL A 637 -14.98 -35.23 -14.04
N PHE A 638 -14.93 -34.82 -12.76
CA PHE A 638 -13.90 -33.91 -12.26
C PHE A 638 -12.49 -34.52 -12.41
N GLN A 639 -11.48 -33.68 -12.71
CA GLN A 639 -10.09 -34.14 -12.88
C GLN A 639 -9.54 -34.91 -11.67
N GLU A 640 -9.98 -34.58 -10.45
CA GLU A 640 -9.57 -35.27 -9.23
C GLU A 640 -10.12 -36.71 -9.13
N GLU A 641 -11.36 -36.95 -9.56
CA GLU A 641 -11.92 -38.31 -9.63
C GLU A 641 -11.35 -39.08 -10.81
N HIS A 642 -11.11 -38.41 -11.95
CA HIS A 642 -10.46 -39.03 -13.10
C HIS A 642 -9.09 -39.61 -12.73
N HIS A 643 -8.27 -38.88 -11.97
CA HIS A 643 -7.00 -39.39 -11.45
C HIS A 643 -7.18 -40.58 -10.49
N LYS A 644 -8.17 -40.55 -9.60
CA LYS A 644 -8.44 -41.67 -8.67
C LYS A 644 -8.88 -42.92 -9.42
N ILE A 645 -9.70 -42.77 -10.45
CA ILE A 645 -10.22 -43.87 -11.26
C ILE A 645 -9.09 -44.54 -12.06
N LEU A 646 -8.23 -43.74 -12.69
CA LEU A 646 -7.05 -44.26 -13.39
C LEU A 646 -6.05 -44.90 -12.40
N ALA A 647 -5.85 -44.30 -11.22
CA ALA A 647 -4.97 -44.85 -10.18
C ALA A 647 -5.48 -46.18 -9.59
N ALA A 648 -6.80 -46.38 -9.52
CA ALA A 648 -7.42 -47.65 -9.16
C ALA A 648 -7.26 -48.74 -10.24
N GLY A 649 -6.72 -48.36 -11.40
CA GLY A 649 -6.36 -49.26 -12.48
C GLY A 649 -7.28 -49.20 -13.69
N CYS A 650 -8.27 -48.32 -13.77
CA CYS A 650 -9.08 -48.17 -14.99
C CYS A 650 -8.25 -47.57 -16.15
N ASN A 651 -8.62 -47.89 -17.38
CA ASN A 651 -7.95 -47.42 -18.61
C ASN A 651 -8.53 -46.12 -19.17
N ASP A 652 -9.81 -45.85 -18.92
CA ASP A 652 -10.48 -44.61 -19.30
C ASP A 652 -11.74 -44.39 -18.46
N VAL A 653 -12.38 -43.25 -18.64
CA VAL A 653 -13.61 -42.87 -17.95
C VAL A 653 -14.65 -42.36 -18.96
N LEU A 654 -15.90 -42.76 -18.76
CA LEU A 654 -17.06 -42.29 -19.51
C LEU A 654 -18.10 -41.71 -18.54
N GLY A 655 -18.51 -40.46 -18.79
CA GLY A 655 -19.50 -39.76 -17.98
C GLY A 655 -20.93 -40.22 -18.25
N LYS A 656 -21.75 -40.32 -17.20
CA LYS A 656 -23.21 -40.53 -17.28
C LYS A 656 -23.92 -39.16 -17.30
N PRO A 657 -24.92 -38.94 -18.20
CA PRO A 657 -25.44 -39.85 -19.22
C PRO A 657 -24.48 -39.97 -20.42
N PHE A 658 -24.27 -41.18 -20.92
CA PHE A 658 -23.39 -41.46 -22.06
C PHE A 658 -24.16 -41.51 -23.38
N LEU A 659 -23.52 -41.05 -24.47
CA LEU A 659 -24.07 -41.17 -25.82
C LEU A 659 -23.58 -42.46 -26.48
N ILE A 660 -24.46 -43.13 -27.25
CA ILE A 660 -24.14 -44.40 -27.92
C ILE A 660 -22.85 -44.34 -28.77
N PRO A 661 -22.57 -43.28 -29.55
CA PRO A 661 -21.33 -43.20 -30.31
C PRO A 661 -20.06 -43.27 -29.45
N GLN A 662 -20.07 -42.67 -28.25
CA GLN A 662 -18.91 -42.64 -27.34
C GLN A 662 -18.54 -44.04 -26.83
N ILE A 663 -19.55 -44.91 -26.65
CA ILE A 663 -19.34 -46.32 -26.26
C ILE A 663 -18.51 -47.03 -27.34
N PHE A 664 -18.91 -46.90 -28.60
CA PHE A 664 -18.22 -47.55 -29.72
C PHE A 664 -16.85 -46.93 -30.00
N GLU A 665 -16.69 -45.61 -29.85
CA GLU A 665 -15.39 -44.95 -29.97
C GLU A 665 -14.36 -45.45 -28.95
N LEU A 666 -14.76 -45.57 -27.68
CA LEU A 666 -13.89 -46.09 -26.62
C LEU A 666 -13.55 -47.57 -26.84
N MET A 667 -14.52 -48.38 -27.27
CA MET A 667 -14.26 -49.78 -27.60
C MET A 667 -13.33 -49.92 -28.81
N HIS A 668 -13.51 -49.11 -29.86
CA HIS A 668 -12.57 -49.04 -30.98
C HIS A 668 -11.16 -48.66 -30.51
N LYS A 669 -11.04 -47.61 -29.70
CA LYS A 669 -9.76 -47.12 -29.16
C LYS A 669 -9.00 -48.21 -28.38
N TYR A 670 -9.68 -48.99 -27.54
CA TYR A 670 -9.02 -49.90 -26.61
C TYR A 670 -8.94 -51.36 -27.07
N LEU A 671 -9.87 -51.82 -27.91
CA LEU A 671 -9.90 -53.18 -28.45
C LEU A 671 -9.48 -53.24 -29.93
N GLY A 672 -9.44 -52.11 -30.64
CA GLY A 672 -9.17 -52.07 -32.07
C GLY A 672 -10.31 -52.63 -32.93
N VAL A 673 -11.54 -52.66 -32.39
CA VAL A 673 -12.68 -53.28 -33.09
C VAL A 673 -13.08 -52.47 -34.31
N VAL A 674 -13.29 -53.12 -35.44
CA VAL A 674 -13.78 -52.46 -36.66
C VAL A 674 -15.27 -52.74 -36.85
N TYR A 675 -16.06 -51.70 -36.97
CA TYR A 675 -17.51 -51.77 -37.09
C TYR A 675 -17.95 -51.75 -38.56
N ILE A 676 -19.03 -52.47 -38.85
CA ILE A 676 -19.81 -52.27 -40.07
C ILE A 676 -20.81 -51.17 -39.75
N TYR A 677 -20.56 -50.03 -40.36
CA TYR A 677 -21.49 -48.92 -40.38
C TYR A 677 -22.51 -49.16 -41.49
N ALA A 678 -23.76 -48.76 -41.27
CA ALA A 678 -24.74 -48.73 -42.35
C ALA A 678 -24.17 -47.88 -43.50
N GLN A 679 -23.87 -48.50 -44.66
CA GLN A 679 -23.41 -47.76 -45.82
C GLN A 679 -24.49 -46.76 -46.25
N GLU A 680 -24.10 -45.49 -46.44
CA GLU A 680 -24.86 -44.57 -47.28
C GLU A 680 -25.02 -45.24 -48.65
N LYS A 681 -26.26 -45.56 -49.02
CA LYS A 681 -26.57 -45.95 -50.39
C LYS A 681 -26.10 -44.80 -51.32
N PRO A 682 -25.41 -45.12 -52.43
CA PRO A 682 -25.02 -44.10 -53.39
C PRO A 682 -26.27 -43.42 -53.95
N GLU A 683 -26.15 -42.10 -54.09
CA GLU A 683 -27.13 -41.17 -54.63
C GLU A 683 -28.03 -41.79 -55.71
N CYS A 684 -29.32 -41.90 -55.39
CA CYS A 684 -30.35 -41.93 -56.41
C CYS A 684 -30.87 -40.50 -56.57
N SER A 685 -30.69 -39.96 -57.78
CA SER A 685 -31.35 -38.76 -58.29
C SER A 685 -32.88 -38.79 -58.05
N PRO A 686 -33.51 -37.62 -57.94
CA PRO A 686 -34.71 -37.40 -57.15
C PRO A 686 -35.94 -38.05 -57.77
N GLN A 687 -36.42 -39.14 -57.17
CA GLN A 687 -37.77 -39.65 -57.41
C GLN A 687 -38.44 -40.00 -56.08
N GLN A 688 -39.28 -39.05 -55.65
CA GLN A 688 -40.50 -39.22 -54.86
C GLN A 688 -40.40 -40.00 -53.54
N THR A 689 -40.05 -39.29 -52.47
CA THR A 689 -40.64 -39.51 -51.14
C THR A 689 -41.41 -38.26 -50.72
N ALA A 690 -42.60 -38.18 -51.32
CA ALA A 690 -43.86 -37.62 -50.84
C ALA A 690 -43.83 -36.50 -49.78
N ASN A 691 -44.13 -35.29 -50.24
CA ASN A 691 -44.70 -34.22 -49.41
C ASN A 691 -45.91 -34.76 -48.64
N LEU A 692 -45.92 -34.55 -47.32
CA LEU A 692 -47.12 -34.72 -46.50
C LEU A 692 -48.18 -33.74 -47.02
N SER A 693 -49.34 -34.23 -47.45
CA SER A 693 -50.43 -33.41 -47.98
C SER A 693 -51.61 -33.31 -47.01
N VAL A 694 -52.49 -32.32 -47.21
CA VAL A 694 -53.74 -32.17 -46.44
C VAL A 694 -54.64 -33.40 -46.60
N GLU A 695 -54.61 -34.05 -47.76
CA GLU A 695 -55.40 -35.27 -48.02
C GLU A 695 -54.88 -36.47 -47.23
N ASP A 696 -53.56 -36.58 -47.03
CA ASP A 696 -52.97 -37.61 -46.18
C ASP A 696 -53.45 -37.45 -44.73
N LEU A 697 -53.36 -36.25 -44.18
CA LEU A 697 -53.77 -35.98 -42.80
C LEU A 697 -55.28 -36.17 -42.57
N LYS A 698 -56.13 -35.90 -43.57
CA LYS A 698 -57.59 -36.17 -43.48
C LYS A 698 -57.94 -37.65 -43.28
N THR A 699 -57.03 -38.57 -43.61
CA THR A 699 -57.26 -40.00 -43.38
C THR A 699 -57.07 -40.41 -41.92
N LEU A 700 -56.41 -39.58 -41.11
CA LEU A 700 -56.21 -39.84 -39.69
C LEU A 700 -57.52 -39.60 -38.90
N PRO A 701 -57.81 -40.44 -37.88
CA PRO A 701 -58.88 -40.18 -36.93
C PRO A 701 -58.81 -38.75 -36.36
N LYS A 702 -59.96 -38.07 -36.26
CA LYS A 702 -60.02 -36.67 -35.77
C LYS A 702 -59.35 -36.48 -34.40
N GLU A 703 -59.41 -37.49 -33.54
CA GLU A 703 -58.78 -37.46 -32.22
C GLU A 703 -57.24 -37.49 -32.31
N GLN A 704 -56.69 -38.25 -33.26
CA GLN A 704 -55.24 -38.28 -33.50
C GLN A 704 -54.77 -36.97 -34.14
N LEU A 705 -55.57 -36.39 -35.04
CA LEU A 705 -55.28 -35.12 -35.69
C LEU A 705 -55.35 -33.94 -34.70
N SER A 706 -56.34 -33.94 -33.80
CA SER A 706 -56.45 -32.95 -32.71
C SER A 706 -55.30 -33.07 -31.72
N THR A 707 -54.95 -34.29 -31.32
CA THR A 707 -53.83 -34.54 -30.40
C THR A 707 -52.49 -34.18 -31.03
N LEU A 708 -52.29 -34.50 -32.32
CA LEU A 708 -51.11 -34.07 -33.07
C LEU A 708 -51.05 -32.55 -33.20
N TYR A 709 -52.17 -31.89 -33.48
CA TYR A 709 -52.26 -30.43 -33.54
C TYR A 709 -51.96 -29.76 -32.19
N GLU A 710 -52.53 -30.27 -31.09
CA GLU A 710 -52.26 -29.79 -29.73
C GLU A 710 -50.79 -30.01 -29.35
N ALA A 711 -50.25 -31.19 -29.61
CA ALA A 711 -48.85 -31.51 -29.36
C ALA A 711 -47.89 -30.62 -30.16
N LEU A 712 -48.24 -30.30 -31.41
CA LEU A 712 -47.51 -29.34 -32.24
C LEU A 712 -47.64 -27.89 -31.72
N LEU A 713 -48.80 -27.52 -31.18
CA LEU A 713 -49.07 -26.18 -30.61
C LEU A 713 -48.20 -25.87 -29.39
N ILE A 714 -47.92 -26.89 -28.56
CA ILE A 714 -47.08 -26.75 -27.35
C ILE A 714 -45.64 -27.26 -27.54
N LEU A 715 -45.30 -27.75 -28.73
CA LEU A 715 -44.05 -28.45 -29.09
C LEU A 715 -43.66 -29.54 -28.10
N ASP A 716 -44.63 -30.33 -27.69
CA ASP A 716 -44.34 -31.47 -26.85
C ASP A 716 -43.79 -32.59 -27.74
N ALA A 717 -42.46 -32.65 -27.87
CA ALA A 717 -41.78 -33.65 -28.68
C ALA A 717 -42.06 -35.08 -28.20
N GLU A 718 -42.32 -35.28 -26.91
CA GLU A 718 -42.72 -36.59 -26.39
C GLU A 718 -44.14 -36.93 -26.82
N GLN A 719 -45.07 -35.99 -26.75
CA GLN A 719 -46.45 -36.19 -27.19
C GLN A 719 -46.55 -36.34 -28.72
N ILE A 720 -45.73 -35.62 -29.50
CA ILE A 720 -45.60 -35.80 -30.95
C ILE A 720 -45.04 -37.20 -31.26
N ASN A 721 -44.01 -37.65 -30.55
CA ASN A 721 -43.49 -39.02 -30.73
C ASN A 721 -44.51 -40.08 -30.28
N HIS A 722 -45.25 -39.83 -29.21
CA HIS A 722 -46.28 -40.73 -28.71
C HIS A 722 -47.43 -40.88 -29.72
N ILE A 723 -47.93 -39.76 -30.27
CA ILE A 723 -48.97 -39.81 -31.31
C ILE A 723 -48.42 -40.40 -32.60
N LEU A 724 -47.15 -40.16 -32.95
CA LEU A 724 -46.49 -40.81 -34.08
C LEU A 724 -46.43 -42.32 -33.91
N VAL A 725 -46.16 -42.85 -32.71
CA VAL A 725 -46.20 -44.29 -32.43
C VAL A 725 -47.62 -44.86 -32.64
N GLN A 726 -48.66 -44.10 -32.32
CA GLN A 726 -50.06 -44.48 -32.56
C GLN A 726 -50.39 -44.43 -34.06
N ILE A 727 -50.09 -43.33 -34.74
CA ILE A 727 -50.30 -43.16 -36.20
C ILE A 727 -49.50 -44.23 -36.96
N LYS A 728 -48.31 -44.62 -36.50
CA LYS A 728 -47.45 -45.62 -37.15
C LYS A 728 -48.06 -47.02 -37.15
N LYS A 729 -48.95 -47.35 -36.20
CA LYS A 729 -49.66 -48.64 -36.16
C LYS A 729 -50.73 -48.75 -37.24
N GLU A 730 -51.39 -47.64 -37.57
CA GLU A 730 -52.55 -47.61 -38.49
C GLU A 730 -52.18 -47.09 -39.88
N HIS A 731 -51.30 -46.09 -39.93
CA HIS A 731 -50.83 -45.40 -41.13
C HIS A 731 -49.30 -45.22 -41.12
N PRO A 732 -48.53 -46.31 -41.29
CA PRO A 732 -47.07 -46.29 -41.16
C PRO A 732 -46.38 -45.35 -42.15
N GLU A 733 -46.94 -45.16 -43.35
CA GLU A 733 -46.39 -44.24 -44.35
C GLU A 733 -46.59 -42.77 -43.98
N ILE A 734 -47.73 -42.42 -43.37
CA ILE A 734 -48.02 -41.06 -42.90
C ILE A 734 -47.15 -40.75 -41.67
N ALA A 735 -47.06 -41.71 -40.74
CA ALA A 735 -46.16 -41.58 -39.59
C ALA A 735 -44.72 -41.41 -40.02
N ALA A 736 -44.23 -42.14 -41.02
CA ALA A 736 -42.85 -42.00 -41.50
C ALA A 736 -42.58 -40.62 -42.13
N ARG A 737 -43.55 -40.04 -42.84
CA ARG A 737 -43.44 -38.69 -43.42
C ARG A 737 -43.49 -37.60 -42.35
N ILE A 738 -44.41 -37.73 -41.38
CA ILE A 738 -44.46 -36.83 -40.22
C ILE A 738 -43.14 -36.96 -39.45
N GLU A 739 -42.70 -38.18 -39.10
CA GLU A 739 -41.45 -38.47 -38.37
C GLU A 739 -40.20 -37.92 -39.09
N ALA A 740 -40.17 -37.92 -40.43
CA ALA A 740 -39.11 -37.30 -41.21
C ALA A 740 -39.12 -35.76 -41.06
N LEU A 741 -40.28 -35.13 -41.19
CA LEU A 741 -40.45 -33.69 -40.96
C LEU A 741 -40.14 -33.32 -39.50
N THR A 742 -40.49 -34.15 -38.52
CA THR A 742 -40.15 -33.98 -37.10
C THR A 742 -38.64 -34.04 -36.86
N LYS A 743 -37.93 -34.99 -37.52
CA LYS A 743 -36.47 -35.14 -37.43
C LYS A 743 -35.71 -33.98 -38.06
N GLU A 744 -36.27 -33.38 -39.12
CA GLU A 744 -35.75 -32.17 -39.75
C GLU A 744 -36.24 -30.88 -39.07
N TYR A 745 -36.91 -30.98 -37.91
CA TYR A 745 -37.48 -29.86 -37.15
C TYR A 745 -38.51 -29.01 -37.92
N GLN A 746 -39.10 -29.55 -38.98
CA GLN A 746 -40.13 -28.89 -39.80
C GLN A 746 -41.54 -29.02 -39.20
N TYR A 747 -41.69 -28.69 -37.92
CA TYR A 747 -42.97 -28.73 -37.21
C TYR A 747 -44.00 -27.76 -37.82
N ASP A 748 -43.54 -26.63 -38.35
CA ASP A 748 -44.36 -25.62 -39.04
C ASP A 748 -45.12 -26.22 -40.23
N THR A 749 -44.46 -27.08 -41.01
CA THR A 749 -45.07 -27.70 -42.19
C THR A 749 -46.23 -28.61 -41.77
N ILE A 750 -46.03 -29.42 -40.72
CA ILE A 750 -47.06 -30.32 -40.20
C ILE A 750 -48.20 -29.52 -39.55
N PHE A 751 -47.86 -28.49 -38.77
CA PHE A 751 -48.83 -27.63 -38.10
C PHE A 751 -49.73 -26.90 -39.09
N ASN A 752 -49.17 -26.26 -40.12
CA ASN A 752 -49.94 -25.56 -41.15
C ASN A 752 -50.87 -26.50 -41.93
N LEU A 753 -50.45 -27.76 -42.15
CA LEU A 753 -51.28 -28.76 -42.80
C LEU A 753 -52.42 -29.26 -41.89
N CYS A 754 -52.19 -29.38 -40.57
CA CYS A 754 -53.23 -29.68 -39.59
C CYS A 754 -54.21 -28.52 -39.40
N GLU A 755 -53.74 -27.26 -39.44
CA GLU A 755 -54.57 -26.05 -39.30
C GLU A 755 -55.57 -25.93 -40.46
N GLN A 756 -55.14 -26.24 -41.69
CA GLN A 756 -56.00 -26.27 -42.88
C GLN A 756 -57.15 -27.31 -42.81
N ILE A 757 -57.11 -28.23 -41.85
CA ILE A 757 -58.14 -29.28 -41.65
C ILE A 757 -59.07 -28.90 -40.48
N SER A 758 -58.58 -28.15 -39.50
CA SER A 758 -59.29 -27.82 -38.26
C SER A 758 -60.18 -26.57 -38.37
N ASP A 759 -60.04 -25.75 -39.41
CA ASP A 759 -60.89 -24.56 -39.67
C ASP A 759 -61.64 -24.67 -41.02
N PRO A 760 -62.98 -24.90 -41.04
CA PRO A 760 -63.76 -24.93 -42.27
C PRO A 760 -64.09 -23.53 -42.84
N GLY A 761 -63.56 -22.44 -42.27
CA GLY A 761 -63.99 -21.06 -42.55
C GLY A 761 -62.95 -20.17 -43.23
N LYS A 762 -62.50 -20.52 -44.44
CA LYS A 762 -62.01 -19.56 -45.45
C LYS A 762 -62.63 -19.82 -46.81
#